data_AF-A0A0R1LY88-F1
#
_entry.id   AF-A0A0R1LY88-F1
#
_cell.length_a   1.000
_cell.length_b   1.000
_cell.length_c   1.000
_cell.angle_alpha   90.00
_cell.angle_beta   90.00
_cell.angle_gamma   90.00
#
_symmetry.space_group_name_H-M   'P 1'
#
loop_
_entity.id
_entity.type
_entity.pdbx_description
1 polymer ?
#
loop_
_entity_poly.entity_id
_entity_poly.type
_entity_poly.pdbx_seq_one_letter_code
_entity_poly.pdbx_strand_id
1 'polypeptide(L)'
;MQITKLNIYGFGKFHDTTISISNRFQLLYGENEAGKSTLVAFITSVLFGFETGKHRYAMYLPKQGSTYGGELFFTHHGEHYWLKRVSGTHGGEVTFRNLTLDQDLTKQDLNTMLRPLNKSLFQQIYCFDERALQAIFTLNRFDLTQRIQRIGAIGSDSWIGLTKQLTQDAQQLYKPRGRVQPLVTKLKQYDELTQKLESAKTQYSKYLTIEQTVQDTQRTQNGVTAQLKTRKAQVNQYQRLLSGFEDYQQVLALEQHGAESESTQHISTDDWQQVTQRYTKVVQLQQELDELSGHMTENVAMTASQRFYESHQQQFDQLANQLPEQLANAHDLHSQEAQRTAFRRRLQGFETQYGLSLAHLQLLSAEAVTALTDLLQTKQRTSIEQETTTKQWQKHQQDFNRLSDQSTTTATSGVDFKWLGAGIVVVLIALFALSGLFRTLGGVAGLLIAGYGIFKPTLNGTQRSEADSQLALLSSQLDADRRQLHALDDQLINLDAQLNQFGQLHQLTSVEPDQWLPIQTALREYQQVQMRLNETQQQIDHLSRSSRAFLSQWQFAGEVIGLGGDVDHQLSQINQFLSERHDESRRLQRDKQTEAAAKLHRQSINQQLQHGRQSFAQALSTFGVSDIESFNQRYQADRTLAEKTARAQALAKQLTEEDRQVLQRFSTQRDLNVALQSIIKQQNSLEGQHEANVQQLSEQRLALTQLANSHQYQDLLQKQADLQSDITQLTDQWLTKQLLIKWIDETLLNASKGRQPAIVTVAESVFQSVTDGGYTQIVFTDQTVQVVAKSGVTYDVGELSSGTAEQLYVALRLAFTKVMADTVDMPIIIDDAFVNFDRGRTQHALSTLQDLTDSHQILYFTANQDNLQFVDDAQILDLNQLTSNSVMQN
;
A
#
# COMPACT_ATOMS: atom_id res chain seq x y z
N MET A 1 0.79 33.63 60.98
CA MET A 1 1.98 34.49 60.91
C MET A 1 1.59 35.85 61.45
N GLN A 2 2.44 36.48 62.27
CA GLN A 2 2.21 37.81 62.84
C GLN A 2 3.41 38.72 62.56
N ILE A 3 3.22 39.74 61.74
CA ILE A 3 4.22 40.76 61.42
C ILE A 3 4.39 41.69 62.62
N THR A 4 5.64 41.90 63.05
CA THR A 4 5.97 42.74 64.21
C THR A 4 6.72 44.01 63.82
N LYS A 5 7.48 43.99 62.70
CA LYS A 5 8.25 45.15 62.25
C LYS A 5 8.51 45.14 60.75
N LEU A 6 8.46 46.32 60.14
CA LEU A 6 8.83 46.59 58.75
C LEU A 6 9.99 47.59 58.72
N ASN A 7 11.10 47.24 58.07
CA ASN A 7 12.17 48.19 57.74
C ASN A 7 12.18 48.39 56.22
N ILE A 8 11.84 49.59 55.75
CA ILE A 8 11.76 49.90 54.32
C ILE A 8 12.96 50.75 53.95
N TYR A 9 13.89 50.20 53.18
CA TYR A 9 15.02 50.98 52.66
C TYR A 9 14.54 51.94 51.57
N GLY A 10 13.76 51.41 50.62
CA GLY A 10 13.24 52.16 49.48
C GLY A 10 12.14 51.40 48.75
N PHE A 11 10.90 51.86 48.88
CA PHE A 11 9.76 51.26 48.19
C PHE A 11 8.63 52.29 48.01
N GLY A 12 8.36 52.67 46.76
CA GLY A 12 7.41 53.71 46.40
C GLY A 12 7.81 55.06 47.00
N LYS A 13 6.98 55.56 47.92
CA LYS A 13 7.22 56.83 48.64
C LYS A 13 8.01 56.69 49.94
N PHE A 14 8.20 55.47 50.44
CA PHE A 14 8.90 55.23 51.70
C PHE A 14 10.40 55.07 51.46
N HIS A 15 11.18 55.80 52.26
CA HIS A 15 12.65 55.80 52.26
C HIS A 15 13.11 55.72 53.71
N ASP A 16 14.03 54.79 54.01
CA ASP A 16 14.58 54.53 55.34
C ASP A 16 13.54 54.57 56.48
N THR A 17 12.37 54.00 56.24
CA THR A 17 11.21 54.06 57.13
C THR A 17 11.11 52.79 57.97
N THR A 18 10.98 52.92 59.28
CA THR A 18 10.73 51.80 60.20
C THR A 18 9.32 51.90 60.77
N ILE A 19 8.54 50.82 60.66
CA ILE A 19 7.17 50.72 61.19
C ILE A 19 7.12 49.53 62.15
N SER A 20 6.76 49.78 63.40
CA SER A 20 6.58 48.74 64.42
C SER A 20 5.10 48.43 64.57
N ILE A 21 4.73 47.15 64.51
CA ILE A 21 3.36 46.66 64.66
C ILE A 21 3.27 45.91 65.98
N SER A 22 2.62 46.53 66.95
CA SER A 22 2.64 46.06 68.35
C SER A 22 1.41 45.22 68.72
N ASN A 23 0.35 45.28 67.90
CA ASN A 23 -0.94 44.66 68.19
C ASN A 23 -1.34 43.61 67.14
N ARG A 24 -2.19 42.66 67.55
CA ARG A 24 -2.81 41.70 66.63
C ARG A 24 -3.88 42.34 65.76
N PHE A 25 -4.58 43.34 66.27
CA PHE A 25 -5.37 44.28 65.46
C PHE A 25 -4.63 45.62 65.43
N GLN A 26 -4.21 46.05 64.24
CA GLN A 26 -3.57 47.35 64.05
C GLN A 26 -4.31 48.12 62.97
N LEU A 27 -4.81 49.31 63.32
CA LEU A 27 -5.40 50.27 62.39
C LEU A 27 -4.30 51.23 61.92
N LEU A 28 -4.04 51.26 60.60
CA LEU A 28 -3.09 52.16 59.97
C LEU A 28 -3.84 53.27 59.25
N TYR A 29 -3.93 54.43 59.89
CA TYR A 29 -4.62 55.59 59.36
C TYR A 29 -3.69 56.45 58.52
N GLY A 30 -4.19 56.98 57.41
CA GLY A 30 -3.45 57.97 56.63
C GLY A 30 -4.32 58.58 55.56
N GLU A 31 -4.11 59.85 55.23
CA GLU A 31 -4.83 60.52 54.14
C GLU A 31 -4.58 59.80 52.79
N ASN A 32 -5.31 60.20 51.75
CA ASN A 32 -4.98 59.75 50.40
C ASN A 32 -3.51 60.11 50.09
N GLU A 33 -2.79 59.21 49.42
CA GLU A 33 -1.35 59.34 49.15
C GLU A 33 -0.43 59.18 50.39
N ALA A 34 -0.98 58.90 51.58
CA ALA A 34 -0.21 58.54 52.79
C ALA A 34 0.58 57.22 52.67
N GLY A 35 0.40 56.46 51.58
CA GLY A 35 1.21 55.28 51.24
C GLY A 35 0.62 53.93 51.68
N LYS A 36 -0.66 53.88 52.07
CA LYS A 36 -1.38 52.66 52.48
C LYS A 36 -1.18 51.48 51.51
N SER A 37 -1.61 51.62 50.26
CA SER A 37 -1.45 50.58 49.24
C SER A 37 0.03 50.30 48.89
N THR A 38 0.94 51.25 49.11
CA THR A 38 2.39 51.04 48.95
C THR A 38 2.94 50.11 50.04
N LEU A 39 2.42 50.18 51.27
CA LEU A 39 2.78 49.25 52.36
C LEU A 39 2.23 47.85 52.11
N VAL A 40 0.99 47.72 51.65
CA VAL A 40 0.40 46.42 51.25
C VAL A 40 1.23 45.77 50.14
N ALA A 41 1.61 46.55 49.12
CA ALA A 41 2.48 46.09 48.05
C ALA A 41 3.89 45.72 48.54
N PHE A 42 4.44 46.45 49.51
CA PHE A 42 5.74 46.14 50.13
C PHE A 42 5.71 44.80 50.85
N ILE A 43 4.75 44.60 51.78
CA ILE A 43 4.60 43.34 52.54
C ILE A 43 4.48 42.15 51.57
N THR A 44 3.61 42.29 50.58
CA THR A 44 3.39 41.24 49.58
C THR A 44 4.66 40.96 48.76
N SER A 45 5.41 42.00 48.40
CA SER A 45 6.62 41.85 47.58
C SER A 45 7.80 41.28 48.36
N VAL A 46 7.93 41.58 49.66
CA VAL A 46 8.96 40.98 50.51
C VAL A 46 8.67 39.49 50.74
N LEU A 47 7.41 39.10 50.92
CA LEU A 47 7.03 37.70 51.07
C LEU A 47 7.20 36.90 49.77
N PHE A 48 6.60 37.36 48.66
CA PHE A 48 6.46 36.56 47.43
C PHE A 48 7.38 36.97 46.27
N GLY A 49 8.06 38.12 46.37
CA GLY A 49 8.96 38.64 45.34
C GLY A 49 8.45 39.92 44.65
N PHE A 50 9.40 40.71 44.15
CA PHE A 50 9.15 41.95 43.42
C PHE A 50 8.58 41.71 42.01
N GLU A 51 7.79 42.68 41.54
CA GLU A 51 7.25 42.68 40.18
C GLU A 51 8.35 42.82 39.11
N THR A 52 8.06 42.30 37.91
CA THR A 52 8.98 42.37 36.77
C THR A 52 8.80 43.64 35.96
N GLY A 53 9.79 43.99 35.14
CA GLY A 53 9.74 45.18 34.27
C GLY A 53 8.55 45.22 33.28
N LYS A 54 7.85 44.09 33.05
CA LYS A 54 6.59 44.05 32.29
C LYS A 54 5.46 44.82 32.98
N HIS A 55 5.52 44.96 34.30
CA HIS A 55 4.56 45.70 35.13
C HIS A 55 5.24 46.86 35.84
N ARG A 56 5.88 47.76 35.07
CA ARG A 56 6.71 48.88 35.56
C ARG A 56 6.07 49.69 36.70
N TYR A 57 4.77 49.92 36.65
CA TYR A 57 4.04 50.71 37.65
C TYR A 57 3.72 49.94 38.94
N ALA A 58 3.70 48.61 38.90
CA ALA A 58 3.50 47.75 40.07
C ALA A 58 4.81 47.43 40.82
N MET A 59 5.95 47.90 40.31
CA MET A 59 7.26 47.72 40.96
C MET A 59 7.50 48.69 42.11
N TYR A 60 6.83 49.84 42.17
CA TYR A 60 7.06 50.85 43.23
C TYR A 60 8.55 51.19 43.40
N LEU A 61 9.28 51.42 42.29
CA LEU A 61 10.69 51.78 42.37
C LEU A 61 10.87 53.14 43.08
N PRO A 62 11.80 53.27 44.03
CA PRO A 62 12.07 54.52 44.75
C PRO A 62 12.55 55.60 43.78
N LYS A 63 12.05 56.82 43.95
CA LYS A 63 12.47 57.97 43.11
C LYS A 63 13.76 58.63 43.61
N GLN A 64 14.12 58.45 44.89
CA GLN A 64 15.21 59.20 45.57
C GLN A 64 16.51 58.40 45.78
N GLY A 65 16.83 57.42 44.93
CA GLY A 65 18.15 56.76 44.95
C GLY A 65 18.42 55.81 46.13
N SER A 66 17.44 55.53 46.98
CA SER A 66 17.52 54.55 48.07
C SER A 66 17.58 53.11 47.55
N THR A 67 18.19 52.20 48.33
CA THR A 67 18.21 50.76 48.04
C THR A 67 16.78 50.22 47.90
N TYR A 68 16.47 49.55 46.78
CA TYR A 68 15.13 49.01 46.55
C TYR A 68 14.91 47.73 47.36
N GLY A 69 13.89 47.75 48.22
CA GLY A 69 13.51 46.63 49.09
C GLY A 69 13.54 46.98 50.57
N GLY A 70 13.67 45.97 51.41
CA GLY A 70 13.64 46.12 52.86
C GLY A 70 13.60 44.80 53.61
N GLU A 71 13.17 44.87 54.88
CA GLU A 71 13.13 43.76 55.83
C GLU A 71 11.76 43.65 56.49
N LEU A 72 11.40 42.41 56.82
CA LEU A 72 10.17 42.02 57.49
C LEU A 72 10.55 41.15 58.68
N PHE A 73 10.08 41.53 59.86
CA PHE A 73 10.17 40.73 61.09
C PHE A 73 8.78 40.20 61.41
N PHE A 74 8.69 38.92 61.69
CA PHE A 74 7.42 38.28 62.01
C PHE A 74 7.62 37.09 62.94
N THR A 75 6.53 36.70 63.60
CA THR A 75 6.44 35.49 64.42
C THR A 75 5.56 34.47 63.72
N HIS A 76 5.95 33.20 63.71
CA HIS A 76 5.18 32.11 63.13
C HIS A 76 5.37 30.85 63.97
N HIS A 77 4.28 30.21 64.38
CA HIS A 77 4.27 29.05 65.29
C HIS A 77 5.13 29.21 66.57
N GLY A 78 5.20 30.43 67.11
CA GLY A 78 5.94 30.75 68.34
C GLY A 78 7.41 31.12 68.15
N GLU A 79 7.95 31.06 66.93
CA GLU A 79 9.32 31.44 66.62
C GLU A 79 9.39 32.79 65.88
N HIS A 80 10.47 33.53 66.12
CA HIS A 80 10.77 34.81 65.49
C HIS A 80 11.64 34.67 64.25
N TYR A 81 11.24 35.35 63.19
CA TYR A 81 11.87 35.30 61.88
C TYR A 81 12.25 36.69 61.38
N TRP A 82 13.35 36.74 60.62
CA TRP A 82 13.80 37.91 59.89
C TRP A 82 13.95 37.58 58.42
N LEU A 83 13.26 38.34 57.58
CA LEU A 83 13.27 38.20 56.13
C LEU A 83 13.70 39.51 55.50
N LYS A 84 14.83 39.50 54.80
CA LYS A 84 15.31 40.62 53.99
C LYS A 84 15.16 40.29 52.51
N ARG A 85 14.61 41.23 51.75
CA ARG A 85 14.54 41.16 50.29
C ARG A 85 14.96 42.47 49.64
N VAL A 86 15.91 42.41 48.72
CA VAL A 86 16.45 43.58 47.98
C VAL A 86 16.47 43.33 46.47
N SER A 87 16.71 44.38 45.67
CA SER A 87 16.80 44.28 44.20
C SER A 87 17.78 43.19 43.76
N GLY A 88 17.35 42.31 42.86
CA GLY A 88 18.12 41.17 42.38
C GLY A 88 17.41 40.43 41.26
N THR A 89 18.01 39.36 40.74
CA THR A 89 17.40 38.54 39.68
C THR A 89 16.19 37.75 40.22
N HIS A 90 15.26 37.34 39.36
CA HIS A 90 14.14 36.44 39.72
C HIS A 90 13.28 36.91 40.91
N GLY A 91 12.92 38.20 40.95
CA GLY A 91 12.01 38.77 41.97
C GLY A 91 12.71 39.26 43.25
N GLY A 92 14.03 39.45 43.21
CA GLY A 92 14.82 39.98 44.33
C GLY A 92 15.68 38.93 45.03
N GLU A 93 16.79 39.38 45.60
CA GLU A 93 17.67 38.56 46.44
C GLU A 93 17.06 38.43 47.84
N VAL A 94 17.09 37.22 48.41
CA VAL A 94 16.44 36.87 49.68
C VAL A 94 17.49 36.44 50.68
N THR A 95 17.44 37.03 51.87
CA THR A 95 18.13 36.53 53.06
C THR A 95 17.06 36.23 54.11
N PHE A 96 17.06 35.03 54.65
CA PHE A 96 16.03 34.57 55.57
C PHE A 96 16.69 33.88 56.77
N ARG A 97 16.26 34.22 57.99
CA ARG A 97 16.84 33.67 59.22
C ARG A 97 15.76 33.43 60.27
N ASN A 98 15.88 32.30 60.97
CA ASN A 98 15.16 32.05 62.21
C ASN A 98 15.97 32.65 63.37
N LEU A 99 15.44 33.69 63.99
CA LEU A 99 16.11 34.40 65.09
C LEU A 99 15.99 33.64 66.43
N THR A 100 15.06 32.70 66.55
CA THR A 100 14.87 31.92 67.79
C THR A 100 15.86 30.76 67.87
N LEU A 101 16.08 30.09 66.75
CA LEU A 101 17.02 28.97 66.62
C LEU A 101 18.42 29.41 66.16
N ASP A 102 18.60 30.70 65.89
CA ASP A 102 19.82 31.29 65.34
C ASP A 102 20.31 30.62 64.03
N GLN A 103 19.37 30.29 63.14
CA GLN A 103 19.63 29.50 61.93
C GLN A 103 19.32 30.28 60.64
N ASP A 104 20.28 30.31 59.71
CA ASP A 104 20.04 30.82 58.35
C ASP A 104 19.20 29.83 57.53
N LEU A 105 18.22 30.36 56.82
CA LEU A 105 17.24 29.63 56.02
C LEU A 105 17.36 30.01 54.54
N THR A 106 16.98 29.09 53.65
CA THR A 106 17.04 29.29 52.21
C THR A 106 15.76 29.90 51.65
N LYS A 107 15.81 30.36 50.40
CA LYS A 107 14.62 30.76 49.63
C LYS A 107 13.60 29.61 49.48
N GLN A 108 14.07 28.36 49.46
CA GLN A 108 13.20 27.19 49.39
C GLN A 108 12.45 26.96 50.70
N ASP A 109 13.09 27.24 51.84
CA ASP A 109 12.44 27.16 53.16
C ASP A 109 11.34 28.22 53.29
N LEU A 110 11.60 29.46 52.83
CA LEU A 110 10.56 30.50 52.73
C LEU A 110 9.39 30.04 51.85
N ASN A 111 9.66 29.50 50.67
CA ASN A 111 8.60 28.99 49.79
C ASN A 111 7.82 27.84 50.42
N THR A 112 8.47 27.01 51.23
CA THR A 112 7.83 25.89 51.95
C THR A 112 6.94 26.40 53.07
N MET A 113 7.39 27.40 53.85
CA MET A 113 6.60 28.08 54.88
C MET A 113 5.34 28.74 54.30
N LEU A 114 5.44 29.28 53.08
CA LEU A 114 4.32 29.97 52.44
C LEU A 114 3.35 29.01 51.71
N ARG A 115 3.69 27.73 51.48
CA ARG A 115 2.81 26.78 50.76
C ARG A 115 1.55 26.47 51.59
N PRO A 116 0.37 26.35 50.95
CA PRO A 116 0.10 26.33 49.50
C PRO A 116 -0.08 27.72 48.86
N LEU A 117 0.19 28.82 49.57
CA LEU A 117 -0.02 30.16 49.05
C LEU A 117 1.05 30.57 48.02
N ASN A 118 0.57 31.18 46.95
CA ASN A 118 1.36 32.03 46.08
C ASN A 118 0.88 33.49 46.21
N LYS A 119 1.60 34.44 45.58
CA LYS A 119 1.28 35.87 45.63
C LYS A 119 -0.19 36.17 45.31
N SER A 120 -0.69 35.60 44.21
CA SER A 120 -2.06 35.83 43.74
C SER A 120 -3.08 35.28 44.72
N LEU A 121 -2.84 34.09 45.24
CA LEU A 121 -3.73 33.40 46.18
C LEU A 121 -3.75 34.11 47.55
N PHE A 122 -2.60 34.57 48.04
CA PHE A 122 -2.51 35.40 49.24
C PHE A 122 -3.31 36.70 49.08
N GLN A 123 -3.13 37.41 47.97
CA GLN A 123 -3.91 38.62 47.67
C GLN A 123 -5.42 38.34 47.54
N GLN A 124 -5.81 37.18 46.99
CA GLN A 124 -7.22 36.81 46.83
C GLN A 124 -7.89 36.34 48.12
N ILE A 125 -7.16 35.81 49.09
CA ILE A 125 -7.75 35.25 50.32
C ILE A 125 -7.57 36.22 51.50
N TYR A 126 -6.35 36.74 51.67
CA TYR A 126 -5.94 37.48 52.87
C TYR A 126 -5.87 38.99 52.64
N CYS A 127 -5.93 39.48 51.39
CA CYS A 127 -6.05 40.91 51.10
C CYS A 127 -7.48 41.30 50.68
N PHE A 128 -8.02 42.33 51.34
CA PHE A 128 -9.35 42.86 51.11
C PHE A 128 -9.21 44.30 50.64
N ASP A 129 -9.53 44.56 49.37
CA ASP A 129 -9.52 45.91 48.79
C ASP A 129 -10.88 46.22 48.15
N GLU A 130 -11.17 47.51 47.95
CA GLU A 130 -12.44 47.98 47.38
C GLU A 130 -12.73 47.39 45.98
N ARG A 131 -11.71 47.24 45.13
CA ARG A 131 -11.86 46.74 43.75
C ARG A 131 -12.24 45.26 43.73
N ALA A 132 -11.67 44.47 44.64
CA ALA A 132 -11.97 43.06 44.81
C ALA A 132 -13.39 42.83 45.31
N LEU A 133 -13.94 43.75 46.11
CA LEU A 133 -15.34 43.73 46.53
C LEU A 133 -16.29 44.07 45.37
N GLN A 134 -15.94 45.05 44.52
CA GLN A 134 -16.77 45.44 43.36
C GLN A 134 -16.77 44.40 42.23
N ALA A 135 -15.69 43.62 42.08
CA ALA A 135 -15.60 42.59 41.04
C ALA A 135 -16.72 41.54 41.11
N ILE A 136 -17.33 41.33 42.29
CA ILE A 136 -18.41 40.35 42.49
C ILE A 136 -19.66 40.65 41.64
N PHE A 137 -19.93 41.93 41.37
CA PHE A 137 -21.10 42.36 40.60
C PHE A 137 -20.96 42.09 39.08
N THR A 138 -19.77 41.70 38.62
CA THR A 138 -19.50 41.37 37.22
C THR A 138 -19.47 39.87 36.94
N LEU A 139 -19.52 39.03 37.99
CA LEU A 139 -19.51 37.57 37.87
C LEU A 139 -20.91 37.02 37.55
N ASN A 140 -20.98 36.04 36.65
CA ASN A 140 -22.24 35.35 36.36
C ASN A 140 -22.70 34.56 37.61
N ARG A 141 -24.02 34.49 37.86
CA ARG A 141 -24.62 33.86 39.05
C ARG A 141 -24.17 32.39 39.26
N PHE A 142 -23.88 31.70 38.16
CA PHE A 142 -23.32 30.35 38.15
C PHE A 142 -21.83 30.29 38.55
N ASP A 143 -21.02 31.26 38.11
CA ASP A 143 -19.58 31.32 38.42
C ASP A 143 -19.34 31.66 39.90
N LEU A 144 -20.19 32.49 40.49
CA LEU A 144 -20.16 32.81 41.93
C LEU A 144 -20.41 31.54 42.77
N THR A 145 -21.42 30.77 42.41
CA THR A 145 -21.81 29.52 43.09
C THR A 145 -20.72 28.46 42.96
N GLN A 146 -20.17 28.24 41.76
CA GLN A 146 -19.08 27.28 41.56
C GLN A 146 -17.81 27.69 42.29
N ARG A 147 -17.47 28.99 42.31
CA ARG A 147 -16.36 29.49 43.12
C ARG A 147 -16.61 29.19 44.58
N ILE A 148 -17.76 29.55 45.14
CA ILE A 148 -18.02 29.37 46.58
C ILE A 148 -18.17 27.92 47.02
N GLN A 149 -18.82 27.05 46.22
CA GLN A 149 -18.89 25.61 46.51
C GLN A 149 -17.51 24.95 46.46
N ARG A 150 -16.59 25.49 45.66
CA ARG A 150 -15.23 24.97 45.48
C ARG A 150 -14.18 25.74 46.29
N ILE A 151 -14.56 26.83 46.98
CA ILE A 151 -13.70 27.64 47.87
C ILE A 151 -13.03 26.76 48.92
N GLY A 152 -13.67 25.67 49.37
CA GLY A 152 -13.09 24.71 50.31
C GLY A 152 -11.82 23.98 49.82
N ALA A 153 -11.51 24.06 48.52
CA ALA A 153 -10.32 23.49 47.90
C ALA A 153 -9.40 24.59 47.35
N ILE A 154 -8.26 24.80 48.01
CA ILE A 154 -7.26 25.79 47.61
C ILE A 154 -6.78 25.50 46.17
N GLY A 155 -6.89 26.47 45.27
CA GLY A 155 -6.48 26.34 43.86
C GLY A 155 -7.54 25.75 42.93
N SER A 156 -8.81 25.68 43.33
CA SER A 156 -9.91 25.16 42.51
C SER A 156 -10.04 25.81 41.13
N ASP A 157 -9.82 27.12 41.01
CA ASP A 157 -10.08 27.88 39.77
C ASP A 157 -9.36 27.35 38.52
N SER A 158 -8.11 26.87 38.64
CA SER A 158 -7.39 26.28 37.51
C SER A 158 -8.02 24.96 37.05
N TRP A 159 -8.51 24.16 37.99
CA TRP A 159 -9.20 22.89 37.71
C TRP A 159 -10.59 23.12 37.09
N ILE A 160 -11.29 24.17 37.52
CA ILE A 160 -12.55 24.62 36.90
C ILE A 160 -12.30 25.09 35.46
N GLY A 161 -11.23 25.84 35.23
CA GLY A 161 -10.83 26.24 33.87
C GLY A 161 -10.54 25.03 32.98
N LEU A 162 -9.81 24.05 33.51
CA LEU A 162 -9.48 22.81 32.79
C LEU A 162 -10.72 21.97 32.45
N THR A 163 -11.66 21.78 33.39
CA THR A 163 -12.91 21.05 33.11
C THR A 163 -13.75 21.72 32.04
N LYS A 164 -13.81 23.06 32.02
CA LYS A 164 -14.47 23.82 30.96
C LYS A 164 -13.83 23.59 29.59
N GLN A 165 -12.49 23.62 29.52
CA GLN A 165 -11.76 23.34 28.27
C GLN A 165 -11.96 21.90 27.80
N LEU A 166 -11.79 20.91 28.70
CA LEU A 166 -12.02 19.49 28.39
C LEU A 166 -13.45 19.24 27.89
N THR A 167 -14.43 19.94 28.45
CA THR A 167 -15.83 19.86 28.02
C THR A 167 -15.99 20.38 26.59
N GLN A 168 -15.38 21.51 26.25
CA GLN A 168 -15.41 22.07 24.89
C GLN A 168 -14.74 21.13 23.89
N ASP A 169 -13.56 20.59 24.21
CA ASP A 169 -12.85 19.64 23.37
C ASP A 169 -13.66 18.35 23.14
N ALA A 170 -14.22 17.75 24.20
CA ALA A 170 -15.03 16.55 24.08
C ALA A 170 -16.26 16.81 23.18
N GLN A 171 -16.87 17.99 23.32
CA GLN A 171 -18.00 18.42 22.50
C GLN A 171 -17.64 18.65 21.03
N GLN A 172 -16.37 18.93 20.69
CA GLN A 172 -15.92 19.00 19.31
C GLN A 172 -15.85 17.59 18.68
N LEU A 173 -15.52 16.57 19.47
CA LEU A 173 -15.43 15.17 19.03
C LEU A 173 -16.80 14.48 18.93
N TYR A 174 -17.68 14.68 19.90
CA TYR A 174 -19.01 14.06 19.95
C TYR A 174 -20.01 14.88 20.78
N LYS A 175 -21.25 14.95 20.26
CA LYS A 175 -22.42 15.48 20.98
C LYS A 175 -23.59 14.51 20.80
N PRO A 176 -24.36 14.19 21.86
CA PRO A 176 -25.50 13.25 21.77
C PRO A 176 -26.56 13.63 20.72
N ARG A 177 -26.76 14.93 20.49
CA ARG A 177 -27.66 15.47 19.44
C ARG A 177 -26.89 16.21 18.34
N GLY A 178 -25.59 15.95 18.25
CA GLY A 178 -24.71 16.50 17.23
C GLY A 178 -24.97 15.90 15.86
N ARG A 179 -24.61 16.63 14.80
CA ARG A 179 -24.67 16.13 13.41
C ARG A 179 -23.37 16.29 12.64
N VAL A 180 -22.52 17.24 13.05
CA VAL A 180 -21.30 17.64 12.32
C VAL A 180 -20.02 17.15 12.99
N GLN A 181 -20.13 16.60 14.19
CA GLN A 181 -18.99 16.12 14.95
C GLN A 181 -18.35 14.93 14.21
N PRO A 182 -17.01 14.79 14.24
CA PRO A 182 -16.30 13.72 13.52
C PRO A 182 -16.80 12.33 13.88
N LEU A 183 -16.99 12.03 15.18
CA LEU A 183 -17.44 10.71 15.62
C LEU A 183 -18.86 10.39 15.13
N VAL A 184 -19.78 11.36 15.18
CA VAL A 184 -21.16 11.19 14.68
C VAL A 184 -21.17 10.93 13.17
N THR A 185 -20.36 11.67 12.43
CA THR A 185 -20.26 11.53 10.96
C THR A 185 -19.71 10.15 10.60
N LYS A 186 -18.65 9.71 11.29
CA LYS A 186 -18.00 8.41 11.06
C LYS A 186 -18.91 7.23 11.43
N LEU A 187 -19.65 7.32 12.54
CA LEU A 187 -20.66 6.32 12.92
C LEU A 187 -21.74 6.18 11.84
N LYS A 188 -22.26 7.31 11.32
CA LYS A 188 -23.24 7.27 10.23
C LYS A 188 -22.66 6.62 8.95
N GLN A 189 -21.43 6.98 8.59
CA GLN A 189 -20.73 6.37 7.45
C GLN A 189 -20.55 4.86 7.65
N TYR A 190 -20.34 4.40 8.90
CA TYR A 190 -20.17 2.99 9.23
C TYR A 190 -21.47 2.22 9.06
N ASP A 191 -22.60 2.79 9.49
CA ASP A 191 -23.92 2.19 9.26
C ASP A 191 -24.24 2.09 7.76
N GLU A 192 -24.01 3.17 7.01
CA GLU A 192 -24.22 3.21 5.55
C GLU A 192 -23.31 2.18 4.83
N LEU A 193 -22.05 2.05 5.27
CA LEU A 193 -21.10 1.11 4.72
C LEU A 193 -21.48 -0.34 5.05
N THR A 194 -21.94 -0.61 6.26
CA THR A 194 -22.39 -1.93 6.71
C THR A 194 -23.59 -2.40 5.88
N GLN A 195 -24.54 -1.51 5.57
CA GLN A 195 -25.65 -1.81 4.67
C GLN A 195 -25.17 -2.17 3.25
N LYS A 196 -24.20 -1.41 2.71
CA LYS A 196 -23.59 -1.71 1.40
C LYS A 196 -22.89 -3.07 1.41
N LEU A 197 -22.21 -3.40 2.50
CA LEU A 197 -21.45 -4.65 2.64
C LEU A 197 -22.35 -5.88 2.68
N GLU A 198 -23.49 -5.82 3.36
CA GLU A 198 -24.50 -6.90 3.33
C GLU A 198 -25.08 -7.12 1.92
N SER A 199 -25.31 -6.05 1.15
CA SER A 199 -25.75 -6.19 -0.24
C SER A 199 -24.66 -6.83 -1.15
N ALA A 200 -23.39 -6.44 -0.96
CA ALA A 200 -22.26 -6.98 -1.69
C ALA A 200 -21.92 -8.44 -1.30
N LYS A 201 -22.10 -8.80 -0.03
CA LYS A 201 -21.93 -10.17 0.50
C LYS A 201 -22.88 -11.16 -0.19
N THR A 202 -24.12 -10.73 -0.43
CA THR A 202 -25.10 -11.55 -1.17
C THR A 202 -24.62 -11.82 -2.61
N GLN A 203 -24.06 -10.82 -3.28
CA GLN A 203 -23.49 -10.98 -4.63
C GLN A 203 -22.24 -11.87 -4.63
N TYR A 204 -21.38 -11.74 -3.62
CA TYR A 204 -20.19 -12.58 -3.45
C TYR A 204 -20.54 -14.06 -3.20
N SER A 205 -21.58 -14.34 -2.41
CA SER A 205 -22.06 -15.72 -2.22
C SER A 205 -22.58 -16.36 -3.52
N LYS A 206 -23.23 -15.57 -4.39
CA LYS A 206 -23.64 -16.01 -5.73
C LYS A 206 -22.43 -16.27 -6.62
N TYR A 207 -21.40 -15.41 -6.56
CA TYR A 207 -20.14 -15.63 -7.27
C TYR A 207 -19.51 -16.98 -6.93
N LEU A 208 -19.34 -17.29 -5.63
CA LEU A 208 -18.79 -18.57 -5.17
C LEU A 208 -19.62 -19.78 -5.63
N THR A 209 -20.95 -19.65 -5.58
CA THR A 209 -21.86 -20.72 -6.04
C THR A 209 -21.70 -20.97 -7.55
N ILE A 210 -21.64 -19.90 -8.35
CA ILE A 210 -21.49 -20.02 -9.80
C ILE A 210 -20.11 -20.58 -10.14
N GLU A 211 -19.05 -20.15 -9.46
CA GLU A 211 -17.69 -20.69 -9.63
C GLU A 211 -17.65 -22.21 -9.41
N GLN A 212 -18.29 -22.68 -8.34
CA GLN A 212 -18.39 -24.11 -8.06
C GLN A 212 -19.18 -24.85 -9.16
N THR A 213 -20.31 -24.30 -9.61
CA THR A 213 -21.08 -24.92 -10.72
C THR A 213 -20.32 -24.93 -12.05
N VAL A 214 -19.46 -23.94 -12.32
CA VAL A 214 -18.58 -23.94 -13.50
C VAL A 214 -17.58 -25.08 -13.42
N GLN A 215 -16.97 -25.30 -12.26
CA GLN A 215 -16.04 -26.42 -12.06
C GLN A 215 -16.75 -27.77 -12.27
N ASP A 216 -17.95 -27.94 -11.71
CA ASP A 216 -18.72 -29.18 -11.85
C ASP A 216 -19.17 -29.43 -13.31
N THR A 217 -19.62 -28.38 -14.01
CA THR A 217 -19.99 -28.45 -15.43
C THR A 217 -18.76 -28.76 -16.29
N GLN A 218 -17.60 -28.19 -15.96
CA GLN A 218 -16.33 -28.49 -16.65
C GLN A 218 -15.89 -29.95 -16.45
N ARG A 219 -16.04 -30.51 -15.24
CA ARG A 219 -15.76 -31.94 -15.00
C ARG A 219 -16.68 -32.82 -15.83
N THR A 220 -17.97 -32.50 -15.86
CA THR A 220 -18.97 -33.21 -16.68
C THR A 220 -18.61 -33.15 -18.16
N GLN A 221 -18.20 -31.98 -18.65
CA GLN A 221 -17.81 -31.76 -20.03
C GLN A 221 -16.59 -32.60 -20.43
N ASN A 222 -15.59 -32.67 -19.56
CA ASN A 222 -14.41 -33.51 -19.78
C ASN A 222 -14.79 -35.00 -19.88
N GLY A 223 -15.72 -35.45 -19.02
CA GLY A 223 -16.26 -36.81 -19.05
C GLY A 223 -17.01 -37.12 -20.36
N VAL A 224 -17.90 -36.23 -20.79
CA VAL A 224 -18.64 -36.38 -22.06
C VAL A 224 -17.67 -36.43 -23.24
N THR A 225 -16.65 -35.57 -23.26
CA THR A 225 -15.64 -35.53 -24.34
C THR A 225 -14.86 -36.84 -24.47
N ALA A 226 -14.49 -37.46 -23.34
CA ALA A 226 -13.82 -38.75 -23.32
C ALA A 226 -14.71 -39.89 -23.86
N GLN A 227 -16.00 -39.89 -23.48
CA GLN A 227 -16.98 -40.85 -24.00
C GLN A 227 -17.22 -40.67 -25.50
N LEU A 228 -17.28 -39.42 -25.96
CA LEU A 228 -17.45 -39.07 -27.37
C LEU A 228 -16.29 -39.54 -28.24
N LYS A 229 -15.05 -39.38 -27.76
CA LYS A 229 -13.84 -39.92 -28.41
C LYS A 229 -13.94 -41.44 -28.57
N THR A 230 -14.38 -42.13 -27.52
CA THR A 230 -14.53 -43.60 -27.52
C THR A 230 -15.62 -44.04 -28.49
N ARG A 231 -16.79 -43.39 -28.48
CA ARG A 231 -17.90 -43.72 -29.38
C ARG A 231 -17.57 -43.43 -30.85
N LYS A 232 -16.87 -42.32 -31.16
CA LYS A 232 -16.40 -42.03 -32.52
C LYS A 232 -15.45 -43.10 -33.05
N ALA A 233 -14.51 -43.57 -32.23
CA ALA A 233 -13.64 -44.68 -32.59
C ALA A 233 -14.43 -45.97 -32.89
N GLN A 234 -15.45 -46.28 -32.09
CA GLN A 234 -16.32 -47.43 -32.30
C GLN A 234 -17.18 -47.31 -33.56
N VAL A 235 -17.74 -46.14 -33.87
CA VAL A 235 -18.47 -45.90 -35.13
C VAL A 235 -17.59 -46.17 -36.33
N ASN A 236 -16.36 -45.63 -36.33
CA ASN A 236 -15.40 -45.85 -37.41
C ASN A 236 -15.04 -47.33 -37.55
N GLN A 237 -14.81 -48.04 -36.44
CA GLN A 237 -14.52 -49.47 -36.43
C GLN A 237 -15.70 -50.26 -37.02
N TYR A 238 -16.91 -50.03 -36.53
CA TYR A 238 -18.10 -50.78 -36.97
C TYR A 238 -18.48 -50.46 -38.42
N GLN A 239 -18.28 -49.22 -38.90
CA GLN A 239 -18.46 -48.87 -40.32
C GLN A 239 -17.50 -49.65 -41.23
N ARG A 240 -16.22 -49.71 -40.86
CA ARG A 240 -15.20 -50.50 -41.58
C ARG A 240 -15.56 -51.99 -41.60
N LEU A 241 -16.00 -52.53 -40.46
CA LEU A 241 -16.41 -53.95 -40.36
C LEU A 241 -17.68 -54.25 -41.15
N LEU A 242 -18.64 -53.33 -41.17
CA LEU A 242 -19.87 -53.47 -41.94
C LEU A 242 -19.61 -53.55 -43.46
N SER A 243 -18.64 -52.78 -43.96
CA SER A 243 -18.23 -52.83 -45.37
C SER A 243 -17.50 -54.12 -45.77
N GLY A 244 -16.91 -54.85 -44.82
CA GLY A 244 -16.19 -56.11 -45.07
C GLY A 244 -16.93 -57.37 -44.59
N PHE A 245 -18.19 -57.27 -44.17
CA PHE A 245 -18.92 -58.36 -43.50
C PHE A 245 -19.28 -59.52 -44.46
N GLU A 246 -19.72 -59.22 -45.69
CA GLU A 246 -20.03 -60.27 -46.69
C GLU A 246 -18.78 -61.06 -47.08
N ASP A 247 -17.65 -60.37 -47.25
CA ASP A 247 -16.38 -60.99 -47.57
C ASP A 247 -15.90 -61.89 -46.40
N TYR A 248 -16.12 -61.49 -45.14
CA TYR A 248 -15.81 -62.31 -43.96
C TYR A 248 -16.67 -63.59 -43.87
N GLN A 249 -17.97 -63.52 -44.17
CA GLN A 249 -18.82 -64.72 -44.16
C GLN A 249 -18.42 -65.72 -45.25
N GLN A 250 -17.96 -65.26 -46.41
CA GLN A 250 -17.45 -66.12 -47.47
C GLN A 250 -16.14 -66.83 -47.05
N VAL A 251 -15.26 -66.15 -46.31
CA VAL A 251 -14.05 -66.76 -45.72
C VAL A 251 -14.44 -67.88 -44.75
N LEU A 252 -15.39 -67.62 -43.85
CA LEU A 252 -15.83 -68.59 -42.86
C LEU A 252 -16.47 -69.83 -43.52
N ALA A 253 -17.24 -69.63 -44.59
CA ALA A 253 -17.85 -70.72 -45.36
C ALA A 253 -16.80 -71.56 -46.11
N LEU A 254 -15.73 -70.94 -46.63
CA LEU A 254 -14.61 -71.63 -47.28
C LEU A 254 -13.75 -72.41 -46.28
N GLU A 255 -13.56 -71.88 -45.06
CA GLU A 255 -12.85 -72.57 -43.98
C GLU A 255 -13.66 -73.74 -43.40
N GLN A 256 -15.00 -73.68 -43.42
CA GLN A 256 -15.88 -74.76 -42.95
C GLN A 256 -16.13 -75.89 -43.98
N HIS A 257 -16.02 -75.61 -45.28
CA HIS A 257 -16.24 -76.59 -46.36
C HIS A 257 -14.95 -77.17 -46.98
N GLY A 258 -13.78 -76.80 -46.48
CA GLY A 258 -12.47 -77.31 -46.93
C GLY A 258 -12.15 -78.72 -46.44
N ALA A 259 -12.93 -79.74 -46.81
CA ALA A 259 -12.55 -81.14 -46.61
C ALA A 259 -13.10 -82.16 -47.62
N GLU A 260 -14.05 -81.82 -48.49
CA GLU A 260 -14.61 -82.78 -49.44
C GLU A 260 -14.81 -82.15 -50.82
N SER A 261 -13.83 -82.35 -51.71
CA SER A 261 -14.13 -82.59 -53.12
C SER A 261 -13.01 -83.39 -53.76
N GLU A 262 -13.38 -84.58 -54.21
CA GLU A 262 -12.54 -85.56 -54.85
C GLU A 262 -11.94 -85.07 -56.18
N SER A 263 -10.76 -85.61 -56.44
CA SER A 263 -9.98 -85.58 -57.67
C SER A 263 -10.78 -85.52 -58.97
N THR A 264 -10.83 -84.34 -59.57
CA THR A 264 -10.81 -84.19 -61.03
C THR A 264 -9.64 -83.26 -61.37
N GLN A 265 -8.84 -83.59 -62.39
CA GLN A 265 -7.69 -82.77 -62.80
C GLN A 265 -8.18 -81.34 -63.11
N HIS A 266 -7.88 -80.39 -62.20
CA HIS A 266 -8.14 -78.97 -62.39
C HIS A 266 -7.29 -78.42 -63.54
N ILE A 267 -7.90 -77.62 -64.41
CA ILE A 267 -7.18 -76.95 -65.50
C ILE A 267 -6.54 -75.70 -64.90
N SER A 268 -5.23 -75.75 -64.68
CA SER A 268 -4.51 -74.58 -64.19
C SER A 268 -4.48 -73.47 -65.24
N THR A 269 -4.17 -72.24 -64.82
CA THR A 269 -3.92 -71.14 -65.75
C THR A 269 -2.81 -71.47 -66.74
N ASP A 270 -1.83 -72.28 -66.34
CA ASP A 270 -0.76 -72.75 -67.23
C ASP A 270 -1.29 -73.77 -68.25
N ASP A 271 -2.10 -74.73 -67.83
CA ASP A 271 -2.75 -75.71 -68.73
C ASP A 271 -3.67 -75.00 -69.74
N TRP A 272 -4.46 -74.03 -69.28
CA TRP A 272 -5.31 -73.23 -70.15
C TRP A 272 -4.49 -72.37 -71.11
N GLN A 273 -3.43 -71.74 -70.63
CA GLN A 273 -2.50 -70.99 -71.48
C GLN A 273 -1.86 -71.90 -72.51
N GLN A 274 -1.39 -73.09 -72.16
CA GLN A 274 -0.74 -74.00 -73.10
C GLN A 274 -1.72 -74.50 -74.20
N VAL A 275 -2.94 -74.89 -73.83
CA VAL A 275 -3.95 -75.39 -74.80
C VAL A 275 -4.53 -74.25 -75.64
N THR A 276 -4.84 -73.11 -75.03
CA THR A 276 -5.33 -71.91 -75.75
C THR A 276 -4.23 -71.33 -76.63
N GLN A 277 -2.97 -71.30 -76.19
CA GLN A 277 -1.83 -70.91 -77.04
C GLN A 277 -1.74 -71.83 -78.24
N ARG A 278 -1.89 -73.15 -78.11
CA ARG A 278 -1.88 -74.07 -79.26
C ARG A 278 -3.05 -73.82 -80.22
N TYR A 279 -4.26 -73.59 -79.71
CA TYR A 279 -5.43 -73.23 -80.52
C TYR A 279 -5.25 -71.90 -81.25
N THR A 280 -4.92 -70.84 -80.51
CA THR A 280 -4.70 -69.49 -81.02
C THR A 280 -3.53 -69.49 -82.00
N LYS A 281 -2.47 -70.27 -81.76
CA LYS A 281 -1.35 -70.45 -82.70
C LYS A 281 -1.83 -71.06 -84.03
N VAL A 282 -2.72 -72.05 -84.01
CA VAL A 282 -3.29 -72.64 -85.24
C VAL A 282 -4.17 -71.64 -85.99
N VAL A 283 -5.01 -70.87 -85.29
CA VAL A 283 -5.88 -69.85 -85.91
C VAL A 283 -5.05 -68.67 -86.44
N GLN A 284 -4.07 -68.19 -85.66
CA GLN A 284 -3.16 -67.11 -86.06
C GLN A 284 -2.30 -67.52 -87.25
N LEU A 285 -1.67 -68.71 -87.24
CA LEU A 285 -0.89 -69.18 -88.39
C LEU A 285 -1.75 -69.29 -89.66
N GLN A 286 -3.06 -69.56 -89.54
CA GLN A 286 -3.98 -69.59 -90.68
C GLN A 286 -4.26 -68.17 -91.22
N GLN A 287 -4.55 -67.23 -90.33
CA GLN A 287 -4.89 -65.85 -90.65
C GLN A 287 -3.67 -65.04 -91.14
N GLU A 288 -2.50 -65.31 -90.54
CA GLU A 288 -1.21 -64.71 -90.86
C GLU A 288 -0.70 -65.16 -92.24
N LEU A 289 -1.05 -66.37 -92.68
CA LEU A 289 -0.80 -66.84 -94.05
C LEU A 289 -1.65 -66.07 -95.08
N ASP A 290 -2.90 -65.75 -94.73
CA ASP A 290 -3.83 -65.03 -95.61
C ASP A 290 -3.44 -63.54 -95.75
N GLU A 291 -2.99 -62.89 -94.66
CA GLU A 291 -2.57 -61.48 -94.64
C GLU A 291 -1.21 -61.23 -95.32
N LEU A 292 -0.26 -62.17 -95.25
CA LEU A 292 1.08 -62.06 -95.88
C LEU A 292 1.06 -62.03 -97.43
N SER A 293 -0.11 -62.18 -98.06
CA SER A 293 -0.30 -62.16 -99.52
C SER A 293 -0.44 -60.76 -100.12
N GLY A 294 -0.71 -59.73 -99.30
CA GLY A 294 -1.34 -58.49 -99.76
C GLY A 294 -0.52 -57.18 -99.79
N HIS A 295 0.68 -57.11 -99.20
CA HIS A 295 1.37 -55.81 -99.03
C HIS A 295 2.89 -55.87 -99.25
N MET A 296 3.40 -55.08 -100.20
CA MET A 296 4.80 -54.63 -100.20
C MET A 296 4.89 -53.13 -100.50
N THR A 297 5.84 -52.50 -99.78
CA THR A 297 6.58 -51.21 -99.98
C THR A 297 6.19 -50.01 -99.11
N GLU A 298 7.10 -49.63 -98.20
CA GLU A 298 7.58 -48.25 -97.95
C GLU A 298 8.74 -48.24 -96.93
N ASN A 299 9.84 -47.53 -97.21
CA ASN A 299 11.03 -47.38 -96.34
C ASN A 299 10.94 -46.08 -95.53
N VAL A 300 11.05 -46.13 -94.19
CA VAL A 300 11.00 -44.97 -93.29
C VAL A 300 12.42 -44.47 -92.93
N ALA A 301 12.68 -43.16 -93.03
CA ALA A 301 13.97 -42.52 -92.73
C ALA A 301 14.08 -41.98 -91.28
N MET A 302 15.27 -42.04 -90.67
CA MET A 302 15.56 -41.60 -89.29
C MET A 302 15.88 -40.10 -89.14
N THR A 303 15.34 -39.47 -88.09
CA THR A 303 15.62 -38.07 -87.67
C THR A 303 17.06 -37.89 -87.13
N ALA A 304 17.57 -36.65 -87.13
CA ALA A 304 18.93 -36.32 -86.70
C ALA A 304 19.13 -36.47 -85.17
N SER A 305 18.14 -36.10 -84.36
CA SER A 305 18.18 -36.23 -82.90
C SER A 305 18.11 -37.69 -82.44
N GLN A 306 17.42 -38.56 -83.18
CA GLN A 306 17.39 -40.01 -82.94
C GLN A 306 18.75 -40.67 -83.20
N ARG A 307 19.49 -40.23 -84.23
CA ARG A 307 20.87 -40.66 -84.48
C ARG A 307 21.84 -40.22 -83.37
N PHE A 308 21.64 -39.03 -82.80
CA PHE A 308 22.43 -38.55 -81.66
C PHE A 308 22.15 -39.37 -80.39
N TYR A 309 20.88 -39.67 -80.11
CA TYR A 309 20.48 -40.52 -78.98
C TYR A 309 21.07 -41.94 -79.08
N GLU A 310 20.97 -42.59 -80.24
CA GLU A 310 21.51 -43.95 -80.44
C GLU A 310 23.05 -44.01 -80.33
N SER A 311 23.75 -42.95 -80.73
CA SER A 311 25.22 -42.89 -80.61
C SER A 311 25.72 -42.66 -79.17
N HIS A 312 24.86 -42.21 -78.24
CA HIS A 312 25.20 -41.93 -76.84
C HIS A 312 24.32 -42.68 -75.83
N GLN A 313 23.65 -43.76 -76.28
CA GLN A 313 22.62 -44.48 -75.52
C GLN A 313 23.07 -44.89 -74.11
N GLN A 314 24.29 -45.43 -73.98
CA GLN A 314 24.81 -45.88 -72.69
C GLN A 314 24.99 -44.75 -71.66
N GLN A 315 25.33 -43.53 -72.10
CA GLN A 315 25.46 -42.37 -71.21
C GLN A 315 24.08 -41.83 -70.79
N PHE A 316 23.10 -41.83 -71.71
CA PHE A 316 21.73 -41.46 -71.39
C PHE A 316 21.08 -42.41 -70.37
N ASP A 317 21.24 -43.72 -70.53
CA ASP A 317 20.65 -44.72 -69.61
C ASP A 317 21.24 -44.64 -68.19
N GLN A 318 22.53 -44.35 -68.07
CA GLN A 318 23.20 -44.19 -66.77
C GLN A 318 22.71 -42.96 -66.01
N LEU A 319 22.60 -41.81 -66.68
CA LEU A 319 22.17 -40.56 -66.05
C LEU A 319 20.65 -40.51 -65.82
N ALA A 320 19.86 -41.18 -66.66
CA ALA A 320 18.40 -41.27 -66.51
C ALA A 320 17.99 -41.93 -65.18
N ASN A 321 18.76 -42.91 -64.69
CA ASN A 321 18.48 -43.59 -63.42
C ASN A 321 18.61 -42.68 -62.19
N GLN A 322 19.40 -41.60 -62.28
CA GLN A 322 19.60 -40.64 -61.19
C GLN A 322 18.58 -39.49 -61.22
N LEU A 323 17.80 -39.36 -62.30
CA LEU A 323 16.87 -38.25 -62.51
C LEU A 323 15.74 -38.16 -61.46
N PRO A 324 15.10 -39.26 -61.00
CA PRO A 324 14.03 -39.18 -59.99
C PRO A 324 14.50 -38.62 -58.64
N GLU A 325 15.71 -38.97 -58.21
CA GLU A 325 16.31 -38.44 -56.97
C GLU A 325 16.59 -36.94 -57.08
N GLN A 326 17.03 -36.47 -58.25
CA GLN A 326 17.32 -35.06 -58.47
C GLN A 326 16.05 -34.20 -58.56
N LEU A 327 14.95 -34.75 -59.07
CA LEU A 327 13.63 -34.09 -59.02
C LEU A 327 13.12 -33.95 -57.57
N ALA A 328 13.35 -34.94 -56.70
CA ALA A 328 13.04 -34.85 -55.29
C ALA A 328 13.90 -33.81 -54.56
N ASN A 329 15.22 -33.80 -54.83
CA ASN A 329 16.16 -32.82 -54.27
C ASN A 329 15.79 -31.38 -54.63
N ALA A 330 15.27 -31.14 -55.83
CA ALA A 330 14.83 -29.82 -56.26
C ALA A 330 13.57 -29.34 -55.51
N HIS A 331 12.62 -30.24 -55.21
CA HIS A 331 11.47 -29.93 -54.36
C HIS A 331 11.90 -29.62 -52.92
N ASP A 332 12.81 -30.42 -52.36
CA ASP A 332 13.34 -30.20 -51.01
C ASP A 332 14.07 -28.86 -50.91
N LEU A 333 14.82 -28.47 -51.95
CA LEU A 333 15.50 -27.17 -52.01
C LEU A 333 14.52 -26.00 -51.84
N HIS A 334 13.39 -26.01 -52.56
CA HIS A 334 12.33 -24.98 -52.42
C HIS A 334 11.77 -24.92 -50.99
N SER A 335 11.53 -26.08 -50.37
CA SER A 335 11.02 -26.16 -49.01
C SER A 335 11.99 -25.54 -47.99
N GLN A 336 13.30 -25.79 -48.15
CA GLN A 336 14.34 -25.26 -47.28
C GLN A 336 14.52 -23.75 -47.49
N GLU A 337 14.43 -23.25 -48.72
CA GLU A 337 14.47 -21.80 -49.00
C GLU A 337 13.31 -21.03 -48.38
N ALA A 338 12.11 -21.62 -48.36
CA ALA A 338 10.95 -21.06 -47.66
C ALA A 338 11.18 -21.00 -46.14
N GLN A 339 11.72 -22.07 -45.53
CA GLN A 339 12.05 -22.11 -44.11
C GLN A 339 13.13 -21.07 -43.74
N ARG A 340 14.19 -20.95 -44.55
CA ARG A 340 15.23 -19.92 -44.38
C ARG A 340 14.62 -18.52 -44.34
N THR A 341 13.68 -18.25 -45.25
CA THR A 341 12.99 -16.95 -45.31
C THR A 341 12.14 -16.69 -44.07
N ALA A 342 11.43 -17.70 -43.57
CA ALA A 342 10.66 -17.61 -42.34
C ALA A 342 11.55 -17.33 -41.11
N PHE A 343 12.68 -18.03 -40.97
CA PHE A 343 13.64 -17.80 -39.89
C PHE A 343 14.25 -16.39 -39.95
N ARG A 344 14.62 -15.89 -41.14
CA ARG A 344 15.10 -14.50 -41.30
C ARG A 344 14.06 -13.47 -40.85
N ARG A 345 12.78 -13.65 -41.23
CA ARG A 345 11.71 -12.76 -40.76
C ARG A 345 11.54 -12.82 -39.25
N ARG A 346 11.69 -14.00 -38.63
CA ARG A 346 11.60 -14.14 -37.18
C ARG A 346 12.74 -13.42 -36.46
N LEU A 347 13.97 -13.51 -36.97
CA LEU A 347 15.11 -12.74 -36.44
C LEU A 347 14.87 -11.23 -36.55
N GLN A 348 14.41 -10.75 -37.71
CA GLN A 348 14.05 -9.34 -37.90
C GLN A 348 12.91 -8.89 -36.97
N GLY A 349 11.98 -9.78 -36.65
CA GLY A 349 10.91 -9.54 -35.67
C GLY A 349 11.45 -9.26 -34.27
N PHE A 350 12.49 -9.98 -33.83
CA PHE A 350 13.16 -9.69 -32.56
C PHE A 350 13.84 -8.31 -32.58
N GLU A 351 14.55 -7.95 -33.65
CA GLU A 351 15.18 -6.63 -33.76
C GLU A 351 14.17 -5.48 -33.76
N THR A 352 13.00 -5.70 -34.38
CA THR A 352 11.90 -4.71 -34.40
C THR A 352 11.26 -4.56 -33.02
N GLN A 353 11.10 -5.65 -32.26
CA GLN A 353 10.49 -5.63 -30.93
C GLN A 353 11.36 -4.90 -29.90
N TYR A 354 12.67 -5.09 -29.95
CA TYR A 354 13.60 -4.51 -28.97
C TYR A 354 14.31 -3.24 -29.48
N GLY A 355 14.10 -2.84 -30.74
CA GLY A 355 14.68 -1.63 -31.33
C GLY A 355 16.20 -1.66 -31.50
N LEU A 356 16.83 -2.83 -31.33
CA LEU A 356 18.27 -3.04 -31.37
C LEU A 356 18.59 -4.46 -31.85
N SER A 357 19.80 -4.66 -32.38
CA SER A 357 20.23 -6.00 -32.83
C SER A 357 20.64 -6.87 -31.65
N LEU A 358 20.03 -8.05 -31.54
CA LEU A 358 20.35 -9.03 -30.50
C LEU A 358 21.57 -9.90 -30.84
N ALA A 359 22.14 -9.76 -32.06
CA ALA A 359 23.20 -10.63 -32.55
C ALA A 359 24.49 -10.62 -31.71
N HIS A 360 24.77 -9.51 -31.03
CA HIS A 360 25.99 -9.30 -30.25
C HIS A 360 25.79 -9.52 -28.74
N LEU A 361 24.54 -9.69 -28.30
CA LEU A 361 24.20 -9.86 -26.90
C LEU A 361 24.39 -11.33 -26.48
N GLN A 362 24.87 -11.54 -25.26
CA GLN A 362 25.12 -12.86 -24.70
C GLN A 362 24.07 -13.24 -23.66
N LEU A 363 23.77 -14.54 -23.57
CA LEU A 363 22.97 -15.05 -22.47
C LEU A 363 23.73 -14.93 -21.15
N LEU A 364 23.05 -14.43 -20.13
CA LEU A 364 23.54 -14.46 -18.75
C LEU A 364 23.62 -15.90 -18.25
N SER A 365 24.67 -16.21 -17.48
CA SER A 365 24.76 -17.47 -16.73
C SER A 365 23.69 -17.51 -15.64
N ALA A 366 23.32 -18.70 -15.16
CA ALA A 366 22.36 -18.83 -14.06
C ALA A 366 22.79 -18.07 -12.80
N GLU A 367 24.10 -18.05 -12.53
CA GLU A 367 24.71 -17.27 -11.45
C GLU A 367 24.54 -15.76 -11.69
N ALA A 368 24.79 -15.27 -12.90
CA ALA A 368 24.62 -13.86 -13.24
C ALA A 368 23.15 -13.41 -13.22
N VAL A 369 22.21 -14.26 -13.63
CA VAL A 369 20.77 -14.00 -13.50
C VAL A 369 20.36 -13.88 -12.03
N THR A 370 20.88 -14.76 -11.18
CA THR A 370 20.61 -14.72 -9.73
C THR A 370 21.17 -13.44 -9.12
N ALA A 371 22.44 -13.12 -9.41
CA ALA A 371 23.09 -11.89 -8.93
C ALA A 371 22.36 -10.62 -9.40
N LEU A 372 21.90 -10.56 -10.66
CA LEU A 372 21.11 -9.44 -11.18
C LEU A 372 19.75 -9.35 -10.49
N THR A 373 19.09 -10.48 -10.25
CA THR A 373 17.79 -10.52 -9.55
C THR A 373 17.94 -10.01 -8.12
N ASP A 374 18.96 -10.45 -7.39
CA ASP A 374 19.26 -9.99 -6.04
C ASP A 374 19.59 -8.50 -6.01
N LEU A 375 20.36 -7.99 -6.97
CA LEU A 375 20.68 -6.56 -7.09
C LEU A 375 19.42 -5.72 -7.34
N LEU A 376 18.57 -6.13 -8.29
CA LEU A 376 17.33 -5.43 -8.60
C LEU A 376 16.34 -5.45 -7.43
N GLN A 377 16.20 -6.59 -6.74
CA GLN A 377 15.37 -6.72 -5.55
C GLN A 377 15.90 -5.87 -4.39
N THR A 378 17.22 -5.86 -4.18
CA THR A 378 17.85 -5.03 -3.15
C THR A 378 17.63 -3.56 -3.44
N LYS A 379 17.85 -3.11 -4.69
CA LYS A 379 17.57 -1.73 -5.11
C LYS A 379 16.10 -1.35 -4.93
N GLN A 380 15.17 -2.24 -5.29
CA GLN A 380 13.75 -1.99 -5.10
C GLN A 380 13.38 -1.87 -3.62
N ARG A 381 13.90 -2.77 -2.77
CA ARG A 381 13.68 -2.71 -1.32
C ARG A 381 14.26 -1.42 -0.71
N THR A 382 15.49 -1.07 -1.06
CA THR A 382 16.15 0.16 -0.59
C THR A 382 15.40 1.41 -1.06
N SER A 383 14.88 1.43 -2.28
CA SER A 383 14.07 2.54 -2.81
C SER A 383 12.73 2.67 -2.06
N ILE A 384 12.06 1.57 -1.75
CA ILE A 384 10.85 1.57 -0.91
C ILE A 384 11.18 2.09 0.50
N GLU A 385 12.28 1.63 1.09
CA GLU A 385 12.72 2.09 2.41
C GLU A 385 13.07 3.58 2.42
N GLN A 386 13.72 4.09 1.36
CA GLN A 386 13.96 5.52 1.16
C GLN A 386 12.64 6.31 1.06
N GLU A 387 11.65 5.84 0.29
CA GLU A 387 10.36 6.52 0.14
C GLU A 387 9.58 6.55 1.47
N THR A 388 9.57 5.44 2.21
CA THR A 388 8.93 5.37 3.54
C THR A 388 9.62 6.27 4.57
N THR A 389 10.96 6.27 4.60
CA THR A 389 11.75 7.16 5.46
C THR A 389 11.55 8.62 5.06
N THR A 390 11.41 8.92 3.77
CA THR A 390 11.09 10.28 3.28
C THR A 390 9.73 10.75 3.79
N LYS A 391 8.71 9.89 3.73
CA LYS A 391 7.37 10.19 4.28
C LYS A 391 7.40 10.38 5.80
N GLN A 392 8.18 9.57 6.52
CA GLN A 392 8.39 9.73 7.97
C GLN A 392 9.07 11.07 8.28
N TRP A 393 10.16 11.39 7.59
CA TRP A 393 10.86 12.66 7.70
C TRP A 393 9.93 13.85 7.42
N GLN A 394 9.11 13.78 6.36
CA GLN A 394 8.12 14.83 6.05
C GLN A 394 7.09 14.99 7.17
N LYS A 395 6.63 13.89 7.77
CA LYS A 395 5.70 13.93 8.90
C LYS A 395 6.35 14.54 10.14
N HIS A 396 7.56 14.09 10.50
CA HIS A 396 8.34 14.66 11.59
C HIS A 396 8.64 16.14 11.33
N GLN A 397 8.87 16.55 10.08
CA GLN A 397 9.10 17.95 9.70
C GLN A 397 7.83 18.78 9.83
N GLN A 398 6.66 18.23 9.45
CA GLN A 398 5.37 18.90 9.65
C GLN A 398 5.02 19.02 11.12
N ASP A 399 5.25 17.99 11.94
CA ASP A 399 5.07 18.04 13.38
C ASP A 399 6.07 18.99 14.04
N PHE A 400 7.32 19.03 13.58
CA PHE A 400 8.33 19.99 14.00
C PHE A 400 7.91 21.42 13.67
N ASN A 401 7.47 21.67 12.43
CA ASN A 401 6.98 22.98 12.01
C ASN A 401 5.72 23.38 12.79
N ARG A 402 4.80 22.46 13.08
CA ARG A 402 3.59 22.72 13.88
C ARG A 402 3.92 23.06 15.33
N LEU A 403 4.81 22.30 15.97
CA LEU A 403 5.29 22.55 17.34
C LEU A 403 6.14 23.81 17.41
N SER A 404 6.97 24.06 16.38
CA SER A 404 7.72 25.29 16.17
C SER A 404 6.76 26.47 16.01
N ASP A 405 5.70 26.37 15.20
CA ASP A 405 4.69 27.41 15.00
C ASP A 405 3.86 27.70 16.25
N GLN A 406 3.58 26.67 17.06
CA GLN A 406 2.99 26.82 18.40
C GLN A 406 3.97 27.51 19.37
N SER A 407 5.28 27.28 19.22
CA SER A 407 6.33 27.97 19.99
C SER A 407 6.63 29.39 19.47
N THR A 408 6.38 29.70 18.19
CA THR A 408 6.60 31.02 17.57
C THR A 408 5.38 31.92 17.58
N THR A 409 4.15 31.39 17.66
CA THR A 409 2.95 32.18 18.00
C THR A 409 2.97 32.65 19.46
N THR A 410 3.87 32.12 20.29
CA THR A 410 4.29 32.68 21.59
C THR A 410 5.63 33.43 21.53
N ALA A 411 6.28 33.53 20.36
CA ALA A 411 7.55 34.22 20.14
C ALA A 411 7.48 35.31 19.06
N THR A 412 6.64 36.33 19.26
CA THR A 412 7.01 37.67 18.79
C THR A 412 8.00 38.29 19.77
N SER A 413 9.29 38.01 19.59
CA SER A 413 10.36 38.97 19.91
C SER A 413 11.65 38.52 19.22
N GLY A 414 11.94 39.16 18.09
CA GLY A 414 13.18 38.96 17.33
C GLY A 414 14.42 39.30 18.15
N VAL A 415 15.56 38.83 17.65
CA VAL A 415 16.89 39.18 18.13
C VAL A 415 17.01 40.71 18.24
N ASP A 416 17.27 41.19 19.45
CA ASP A 416 17.34 42.62 19.76
C ASP A 416 18.69 43.17 19.24
N PHE A 417 18.70 43.65 17.99
CA PHE A 417 19.87 44.22 17.28
C PHE A 417 20.59 45.34 18.06
N LYS A 418 19.98 45.87 19.12
CA LYS A 418 20.54 46.89 20.01
C LYS A 418 21.79 46.42 20.77
N TRP A 419 21.89 45.13 21.12
CA TRP A 419 23.04 44.60 21.87
C TRP A 419 24.26 44.31 20.99
N LEU A 420 24.04 43.93 19.74
CA LEU A 420 25.09 43.81 18.71
C LEU A 420 25.68 45.19 18.36
N GLY A 421 24.80 46.21 18.23
CA GLY A 421 25.23 47.60 18.05
C GLY A 421 25.98 48.15 19.26
N ALA A 422 25.52 47.87 20.49
CA ALA A 422 26.19 48.31 21.72
C ALA A 422 27.58 47.68 21.90
N GLY A 423 27.73 46.39 21.57
CA GLY A 423 29.03 45.70 21.61
C GLY A 423 30.04 46.28 20.62
N ILE A 424 29.62 46.56 19.38
CA ILE A 424 30.47 47.17 18.34
C ILE A 424 30.89 48.59 18.74
N VAL A 425 29.99 49.37 19.34
CA VAL A 425 30.28 50.72 19.84
C VAL A 425 31.31 50.68 20.99
N VAL A 426 31.21 49.73 21.91
CA VAL A 426 32.18 49.56 23.01
C VAL A 426 33.55 49.09 22.50
N VAL A 427 33.59 48.20 21.50
CA VAL A 427 34.85 47.76 20.87
C VAL A 427 35.51 48.89 20.06
N LEU A 428 34.73 49.71 19.35
CA LEU A 428 35.24 50.87 18.60
C LEU A 428 35.73 51.99 19.54
N ILE A 429 35.04 52.25 20.65
CA ILE A 429 35.48 53.19 21.69
C ILE A 429 36.78 52.68 22.34
N ALA A 430 36.89 51.38 22.61
CA ALA A 430 38.12 50.79 23.13
C ALA A 430 39.28 50.84 22.13
N LEU A 431 39.03 50.63 20.83
CA LEU A 431 40.06 50.62 19.79
C LEU A 431 40.61 52.02 19.45
N PHE A 432 39.82 53.09 19.58
CA PHE A 432 40.21 54.44 19.15
C PHE A 432 40.41 55.46 20.29
N ALA A 433 39.85 55.25 21.49
CA ALA A 433 39.91 56.25 22.58
C ALA A 433 40.75 55.84 23.80
N LEU A 434 41.19 54.57 23.91
CA LEU A 434 41.90 54.05 25.08
C LEU A 434 43.30 53.52 24.70
N SER A 435 44.33 53.85 25.48
CA SER A 435 45.70 53.36 25.31
C SER A 435 46.16 52.48 26.49
N GLY A 436 47.07 51.54 26.22
CA GLY A 436 47.59 50.58 27.20
C GLY A 436 46.61 49.45 27.56
N LEU A 437 46.75 48.86 28.75
CA LEU A 437 46.00 47.69 29.23
C LEU A 437 44.47 47.84 29.14
N PHE A 438 43.95 49.07 29.21
CA PHE A 438 42.52 49.37 29.10
C PHE A 438 41.94 49.14 27.69
N ARG A 439 42.78 49.16 26.64
CA ARG A 439 42.38 48.81 25.27
C ARG A 439 42.01 47.32 25.15
N THR A 440 42.76 46.46 25.85
CA THR A 440 42.52 45.01 25.88
C THR A 440 41.32 44.66 26.74
N LEU A 441 41.14 45.34 27.89
CA LEU A 441 39.97 45.17 28.76
C LEU A 441 38.67 45.66 28.11
N GLY A 442 38.70 46.78 27.38
CA GLY A 442 37.53 47.29 26.65
C GLY A 442 37.12 46.39 25.47
N GLY A 443 38.09 45.79 24.76
CA GLY A 443 37.81 44.80 23.71
C GLY A 443 37.18 43.52 24.26
N VAL A 444 37.66 43.04 25.42
CA VAL A 444 37.08 41.86 26.11
C VAL A 444 35.69 42.17 26.66
N ALA A 445 35.47 43.34 27.25
CA ALA A 445 34.16 43.77 27.72
C ALA A 445 33.13 43.91 26.58
N GLY A 446 33.54 44.45 25.43
CA GLY A 446 32.68 44.55 24.24
C GLY A 446 32.30 43.18 23.66
N LEU A 447 33.24 42.21 23.66
CA LEU A 447 32.98 40.82 23.28
C LEU A 447 32.10 40.08 24.30
N LEU A 448 32.23 40.36 25.59
CA LEU A 448 31.37 39.80 26.65
C LEU A 448 29.95 40.36 26.58
N ILE A 449 29.78 41.64 26.22
CA ILE A 449 28.45 42.27 26.03
C ILE A 449 27.77 41.71 24.77
N ALA A 450 28.52 41.54 23.68
CA ALA A 450 28.02 40.87 22.48
C ALA A 450 27.69 39.38 22.74
N GLY A 451 28.54 38.68 23.49
CA GLY A 451 28.34 37.29 23.90
C GLY A 451 27.14 37.10 24.84
N TYR A 452 26.93 38.03 25.77
CA TYR A 452 25.78 38.02 26.69
C TYR A 452 24.45 38.21 25.96
N GLY A 453 24.42 39.04 24.91
CA GLY A 453 23.26 39.21 24.04
C GLY A 453 22.89 37.97 23.24
N ILE A 454 23.88 37.15 22.87
CA ILE A 454 23.71 35.88 22.14
C ILE A 454 23.30 34.74 23.09
N PHE A 455 23.79 34.73 24.35
CA PHE A 455 23.55 33.63 25.30
C PHE A 455 22.32 33.79 26.21
N LYS A 456 21.71 34.98 26.31
CA LYS A 456 20.51 35.22 27.16
C LYS A 456 19.29 34.31 26.89
N PRO A 457 19.04 33.75 25.69
CA PRO A 457 17.90 32.84 25.49
C PRO A 457 18.02 31.48 26.19
N THR A 458 19.19 31.13 26.73
CA THR A 458 19.47 29.77 27.27
C THR A 458 19.23 29.59 28.78
N LEU A 459 18.85 30.64 29.53
CA LEU A 459 18.78 30.58 31.01
C LEU A 459 17.37 30.49 31.62
N ASN A 460 16.29 30.41 30.82
CA ASN A 460 14.91 30.22 31.32
C ASN A 460 14.30 28.91 30.78
N GLY A 461 14.55 27.79 31.47
CA GLY A 461 13.97 26.48 31.15
C GLY A 461 13.14 25.94 32.32
N THR A 462 11.80 25.88 32.19
CA THR A 462 10.95 24.95 32.97
C THR A 462 9.54 24.74 32.40
N GLN A 463 9.00 25.62 31.54
CA GLN A 463 7.90 25.26 30.59
C GLN A 463 8.41 25.01 29.16
N ARG A 464 9.58 25.58 28.86
CA ARG A 464 10.40 25.23 27.70
C ARG A 464 10.97 23.81 27.80
N SER A 465 11.12 23.23 29.00
CA SER A 465 11.75 21.91 29.14
C SER A 465 10.98 20.78 28.48
N GLU A 466 9.64 20.78 28.41
CA GLU A 466 8.89 19.71 27.72
C GLU A 466 8.77 19.97 26.22
N ALA A 467 8.45 21.21 25.80
CA ALA A 467 8.36 21.57 24.39
C ALA A 467 9.74 21.56 23.71
N ASP A 468 10.80 22.04 24.36
CA ASP A 468 12.18 21.96 23.87
C ASP A 468 12.72 20.54 23.98
N SER A 469 12.29 19.71 24.95
CA SER A 469 12.65 18.27 24.94
C SER A 469 11.92 17.51 23.84
N GLN A 470 10.66 17.86 23.55
CA GLN A 470 9.90 17.28 22.43
C GLN A 470 10.46 17.78 21.09
N LEU A 471 10.80 19.07 20.95
CA LEU A 471 11.47 19.61 19.77
C LEU A 471 12.90 19.07 19.62
N ALA A 472 13.64 18.82 20.71
CA ALA A 472 14.96 18.19 20.69
C ALA A 472 14.88 16.69 20.35
N LEU A 473 13.84 16.01 20.83
CA LEU A 473 13.55 14.63 20.44
C LEU A 473 13.17 14.56 18.96
N LEU A 474 12.27 15.43 18.49
CA LEU A 474 11.86 15.49 17.09
C LEU A 474 12.99 15.95 16.17
N SER A 475 13.86 16.87 16.62
CA SER A 475 15.05 17.26 15.87
C SER A 475 16.07 16.12 15.80
N SER A 476 16.26 15.39 16.91
CA SER A 476 17.09 14.18 16.91
C SER A 476 16.52 13.08 16.02
N GLN A 477 15.19 12.96 15.93
CA GLN A 477 14.51 12.03 15.02
C GLN A 477 14.67 12.50 13.56
N LEU A 478 14.51 13.80 13.27
CA LEU A 478 14.77 14.38 11.95
C LEU A 478 16.23 14.19 11.50
N ASP A 479 17.19 14.33 12.42
CA ASP A 479 18.61 14.09 12.15
C ASP A 479 18.93 12.58 11.99
N ALA A 480 18.18 11.71 12.66
CA ALA A 480 18.27 10.27 12.45
C ALA A 480 17.71 9.87 11.08
N ASP A 481 16.50 10.34 10.75
CA ASP A 481 15.85 10.14 9.45
C ASP A 481 16.71 10.69 8.31
N ARG A 482 17.30 11.89 8.48
CA ARG A 482 18.18 12.49 7.48
C ARG A 482 19.46 11.68 7.28
N ARG A 483 20.08 11.19 8.35
CA ARG A 483 21.25 10.31 8.23
C ARG A 483 20.90 8.98 7.59
N GLN A 484 19.74 8.42 7.90
CA GLN A 484 19.24 7.21 7.28
C GLN A 484 18.94 7.43 5.79
N LEU A 485 18.31 8.54 5.42
CA LEU A 485 18.10 8.92 4.02
C LEU A 485 19.42 9.08 3.26
N HIS A 486 20.41 9.77 3.84
CA HIS A 486 21.74 9.87 3.23
C HIS A 486 22.41 8.49 3.05
N ALA A 487 22.29 7.60 4.04
CA ALA A 487 22.83 6.25 3.93
C ALA A 487 22.09 5.42 2.85
N LEU A 488 20.77 5.57 2.74
CA LEU A 488 19.96 4.92 1.71
C LEU A 488 20.26 5.48 0.32
N ASP A 489 20.48 6.79 0.20
CA ASP A 489 20.92 7.44 -1.05
C ASP A 489 22.30 6.92 -1.47
N ASP A 490 23.25 6.86 -0.55
CA ASP A 490 24.59 6.30 -0.81
C ASP A 490 24.51 4.81 -1.23
N GLN A 491 23.61 4.05 -0.60
CA GLN A 491 23.35 2.66 -1.00
C GLN A 491 22.75 2.56 -2.40
N LEU A 492 21.77 3.41 -2.74
CA LEU A 492 21.18 3.44 -4.09
C LEU A 492 22.21 3.85 -5.15
N ILE A 493 23.05 4.85 -4.86
CA ILE A 493 24.16 5.26 -5.73
C ILE A 493 25.14 4.09 -5.95
N ASN A 494 25.48 3.36 -4.90
CA ASN A 494 26.34 2.18 -5.00
C ASN A 494 25.68 1.05 -5.81
N LEU A 495 24.39 0.78 -5.57
CA LEU A 495 23.63 -0.21 -6.33
C LEU A 495 23.51 0.18 -7.82
N ASP A 496 23.35 1.47 -8.13
CA ASP A 496 23.40 1.98 -9.50
C ASP A 496 24.78 1.83 -10.14
N ALA A 497 25.86 2.08 -9.37
CA ALA A 497 27.22 1.81 -9.84
C ALA A 497 27.46 0.31 -10.11
N GLN A 498 26.96 -0.57 -9.24
CA GLN A 498 27.04 -2.03 -9.41
C GLN A 498 26.20 -2.51 -10.61
N LEU A 499 25.00 -1.97 -10.82
CA LEU A 499 24.18 -2.27 -12.00
C LEU A 499 24.88 -1.79 -13.27
N ASN A 500 25.45 -0.58 -13.29
CA ASN A 500 26.22 -0.09 -14.43
C ASN A 500 27.44 -0.96 -14.73
N GLN A 501 28.16 -1.39 -13.69
CA GLN A 501 29.29 -2.31 -13.83
C GLN A 501 28.84 -3.69 -14.35
N PHE A 502 27.71 -4.20 -13.87
CA PHE A 502 27.11 -5.45 -14.36
C PHE A 502 26.74 -5.34 -15.85
N GLY A 503 26.11 -4.22 -16.24
CA GLY A 503 25.78 -3.93 -17.63
C GLY A 503 27.01 -3.87 -18.54
N GLN A 504 28.11 -3.27 -18.07
CA GLN A 504 29.38 -3.24 -18.81
C GLN A 504 30.00 -4.63 -18.94
N LEU A 505 30.04 -5.41 -17.86
CA LEU A 505 30.64 -6.75 -17.82
C LEU A 505 29.89 -7.71 -18.75
N HIS A 506 28.56 -7.60 -18.81
CA HIS A 506 27.70 -8.45 -19.63
C HIS A 506 27.29 -7.83 -20.98
N GLN A 507 27.88 -6.70 -21.37
CA GLN A 507 27.63 -5.99 -22.64
C GLN A 507 26.15 -5.61 -22.87
N LEU A 508 25.43 -5.33 -21.78
CA LEU A 508 24.01 -4.93 -21.80
C LEU A 508 23.82 -3.41 -21.77
N THR A 509 24.90 -2.62 -21.91
CA THR A 509 24.86 -1.14 -21.82
C THR A 509 23.98 -0.46 -22.85
N SER A 510 23.63 -1.13 -23.95
CA SER A 510 22.71 -0.63 -24.98
C SER A 510 21.23 -0.95 -24.69
N VAL A 511 20.95 -1.62 -23.57
CA VAL A 511 19.61 -2.03 -23.14
C VAL A 511 19.35 -1.41 -21.77
N GLU A 512 18.14 -0.90 -21.54
CA GLU A 512 17.78 -0.36 -20.23
C GLU A 512 17.77 -1.48 -19.15
N PRO A 513 18.21 -1.21 -17.90
CA PRO A 513 18.35 -2.23 -16.85
C PRO A 513 17.09 -3.04 -16.52
N ASP A 514 15.91 -2.45 -16.69
CA ASP A 514 14.61 -3.09 -16.49
C ASP A 514 14.32 -4.18 -17.54
N GLN A 515 14.93 -4.09 -18.73
CA GLN A 515 14.77 -5.04 -19.82
C GLN A 515 15.81 -6.18 -19.81
N TRP A 516 16.83 -6.12 -18.94
CA TRP A 516 17.93 -7.11 -18.91
C TRP A 516 17.51 -8.53 -18.56
N LEU A 517 16.48 -8.71 -17.71
CA LEU A 517 15.92 -10.02 -17.38
C LEU A 517 14.93 -10.50 -18.47
N PRO A 518 13.92 -9.70 -18.89
CA PRO A 518 13.02 -10.09 -19.99
C PRO A 518 13.73 -10.49 -21.29
N ILE A 519 14.79 -9.76 -21.67
CA ILE A 519 15.52 -10.00 -22.91
C ILE A 519 16.25 -11.35 -22.93
N GLN A 520 16.56 -11.96 -21.77
CA GLN A 520 17.22 -13.27 -21.71
C GLN A 520 16.42 -14.39 -22.39
N THR A 521 15.09 -14.33 -22.27
CA THR A 521 14.20 -15.32 -22.92
C THR A 521 14.24 -15.14 -24.43
N ALA A 522 14.17 -13.88 -24.89
CA ALA A 522 14.27 -13.55 -26.31
C ALA A 522 15.64 -13.88 -26.91
N LEU A 523 16.74 -13.68 -26.16
CA LEU A 523 18.08 -14.05 -26.58
C LEU A 523 18.22 -15.56 -26.78
N ARG A 524 17.60 -16.37 -25.91
CA ARG A 524 17.61 -17.83 -26.03
C ARG A 524 16.90 -18.28 -27.30
N GLU A 525 15.72 -17.73 -27.57
CA GLU A 525 14.99 -18.01 -28.81
C GLU A 525 15.76 -17.51 -30.04
N TYR A 526 16.35 -16.32 -29.97
CA TYR A 526 17.14 -15.73 -31.05
C TYR A 526 18.33 -16.64 -31.45
N GLN A 527 19.12 -17.11 -30.47
CA GLN A 527 20.24 -18.03 -30.71
C GLN A 527 19.78 -19.36 -31.30
N GLN A 528 18.65 -19.91 -30.85
CA GLN A 528 18.08 -21.15 -31.42
C GLN A 528 17.64 -20.97 -32.87
N VAL A 529 16.97 -19.86 -33.19
CA VAL A 529 16.55 -19.56 -34.57
C VAL A 529 17.77 -19.32 -35.46
N GLN A 530 18.83 -18.67 -34.95
CA GLN A 530 20.07 -18.46 -35.69
C GLN A 530 20.81 -19.77 -35.98
N MET A 531 20.86 -20.71 -35.02
CA MET A 531 21.42 -22.05 -35.26
C MET A 531 20.64 -22.80 -36.35
N ARG A 532 19.31 -22.84 -36.26
CA ARG A 532 18.46 -23.48 -37.28
C ARG A 532 18.61 -22.83 -38.66
N LEU A 533 18.73 -21.50 -38.71
CA LEU A 533 18.97 -20.78 -39.96
C LEU A 533 20.29 -21.22 -40.62
N ASN A 534 21.35 -21.41 -39.83
CA ASN A 534 22.63 -21.90 -40.33
C ASN A 534 22.55 -23.35 -40.82
N GLU A 535 21.86 -24.23 -40.10
CA GLU A 535 21.62 -25.62 -40.51
C GLU A 535 20.84 -25.69 -41.84
N THR A 536 19.74 -24.94 -41.94
CA THR A 536 18.96 -24.83 -43.18
C THR A 536 19.80 -24.28 -44.34
N GLN A 537 20.65 -23.29 -44.08
CA GLN A 537 21.53 -22.74 -45.11
C GLN A 537 22.55 -23.80 -45.61
N GLN A 538 23.12 -24.60 -44.72
CA GLN A 538 24.01 -25.71 -45.12
C GLN A 538 23.30 -26.76 -45.97
N GLN A 539 22.04 -27.08 -45.65
CA GLN A 539 21.22 -28.01 -46.44
C GLN A 539 20.92 -27.47 -47.83
N ILE A 540 20.56 -26.19 -47.94
CA ILE A 540 20.37 -25.49 -49.24
C ILE A 540 21.67 -25.56 -50.07
N ASP A 541 22.82 -25.28 -49.45
CA ASP A 541 24.12 -25.30 -50.14
C ASP A 541 24.52 -26.71 -50.58
N HIS A 542 24.13 -27.75 -49.83
CA HIS A 542 24.35 -29.14 -50.20
C HIS A 542 23.47 -29.55 -51.39
N LEU A 543 22.16 -29.33 -51.29
CA LEU A 543 21.19 -29.67 -52.34
C LEU A 543 21.49 -28.92 -53.64
N SER A 544 21.77 -27.62 -53.56
CA SER A 544 22.14 -26.80 -54.72
C SER A 544 23.42 -27.29 -55.42
N ARG A 545 24.41 -27.77 -54.65
CA ARG A 545 25.64 -28.35 -55.23
C ARG A 545 25.37 -29.68 -55.92
N SER A 546 24.54 -30.55 -55.32
CA SER A 546 24.13 -31.82 -55.92
C SER A 546 23.44 -31.60 -57.27
N SER A 547 22.43 -30.72 -57.34
CA SER A 547 21.68 -30.47 -58.57
C SER A 547 22.56 -29.87 -59.67
N ARG A 548 23.47 -28.95 -59.34
CA ARG A 548 24.44 -28.41 -60.33
C ARG A 548 25.42 -29.46 -60.82
N ALA A 549 25.93 -30.31 -59.92
CA ALA A 549 26.84 -31.40 -60.29
C ALA A 549 26.16 -32.40 -61.23
N PHE A 550 24.89 -32.73 -60.99
CA PHE A 550 24.11 -33.56 -61.89
C PHE A 550 23.90 -32.89 -63.25
N LEU A 551 23.41 -31.64 -63.29
CA LEU A 551 23.17 -30.91 -64.54
C LEU A 551 24.46 -30.71 -65.37
N SER A 552 25.62 -30.59 -64.71
CA SER A 552 26.91 -30.53 -65.42
C SER A 552 27.21 -31.79 -66.23
N GLN A 553 26.75 -32.96 -65.78
CA GLN A 553 26.91 -34.22 -66.49
C GLN A 553 26.02 -34.30 -67.75
N TRP A 554 24.99 -33.46 -67.85
CA TRP A 554 24.09 -33.37 -69.01
C TRP A 554 24.54 -32.35 -70.07
N GLN A 555 25.67 -31.65 -69.85
CA GLN A 555 26.16 -30.64 -70.80
C GLN A 555 26.46 -31.19 -72.20
N PHE A 556 26.86 -32.46 -72.33
CA PHE A 556 27.13 -33.09 -73.63
C PHE A 556 25.90 -33.11 -74.57
N ALA A 557 24.69 -33.10 -74.00
CA ALA A 557 23.43 -33.09 -74.72
C ALA A 557 22.74 -31.71 -74.67
N GLY A 558 23.40 -30.69 -74.11
CA GLY A 558 22.81 -29.39 -73.81
C GLY A 558 22.26 -28.65 -75.03
N GLU A 559 22.95 -28.71 -76.18
CA GLU A 559 22.50 -28.10 -77.44
C GLU A 559 21.29 -28.82 -78.05
N VAL A 560 21.16 -30.12 -77.82
CA VAL A 560 20.09 -30.97 -78.39
C VAL A 560 18.83 -30.94 -77.53
N ILE A 561 18.98 -30.89 -76.20
CA ILE A 561 17.89 -30.82 -75.23
C ILE A 561 17.42 -29.37 -75.02
N GLY A 562 18.29 -28.38 -75.28
CA GLY A 562 17.99 -26.97 -75.06
C GLY A 562 18.02 -26.59 -73.58
N LEU A 563 19.04 -27.05 -72.85
CA LEU A 563 19.18 -26.82 -71.40
C LEU A 563 19.41 -25.34 -71.08
N GLY A 564 18.34 -24.63 -70.74
CA GLY A 564 18.35 -23.22 -70.34
C GLY A 564 17.28 -22.92 -69.30
N GLY A 565 17.48 -21.88 -68.49
CA GLY A 565 16.58 -21.52 -67.39
C GLY A 565 17.11 -21.96 -66.02
N ASP A 566 16.20 -22.04 -65.05
CA ASP A 566 16.52 -22.52 -63.69
C ASP A 566 16.65 -24.05 -63.64
N VAL A 567 17.11 -24.56 -62.49
CA VAL A 567 17.41 -25.98 -62.27
C VAL A 567 16.16 -26.84 -62.52
N ASP A 568 14.98 -26.40 -62.08
CA ASP A 568 13.73 -27.13 -62.25
C ASP A 568 13.32 -27.25 -63.72
N HIS A 569 13.45 -26.15 -64.47
CA HIS A 569 13.15 -26.14 -65.91
C HIS A 569 14.10 -27.08 -66.66
N GLN A 570 15.39 -27.05 -66.34
CA GLN A 570 16.39 -27.93 -66.96
C GLN A 570 16.12 -29.42 -66.67
N LEU A 571 15.77 -29.77 -65.42
CA LEU A 571 15.41 -31.15 -65.06
C LEU A 571 14.14 -31.63 -65.78
N SER A 572 13.16 -30.75 -65.97
CA SER A 572 11.93 -31.06 -66.73
C SER A 572 12.21 -31.30 -68.21
N GLN A 573 13.07 -30.50 -68.84
CA GLN A 573 13.45 -30.67 -70.25
C GLN A 573 14.19 -32.00 -70.49
N ILE A 574 15.06 -32.39 -69.56
CA ILE A 574 15.75 -33.70 -69.60
C ILE A 574 14.74 -34.84 -69.55
N ASN A 575 13.78 -34.77 -68.62
CA ASN A 575 12.76 -35.79 -68.44
C ASN A 575 11.88 -35.95 -69.70
N GLN A 576 11.48 -34.84 -70.31
CA GLN A 576 10.69 -34.84 -71.54
C GLN A 576 11.45 -35.43 -72.74
N PHE A 577 12.71 -35.02 -72.94
CA PHE A 577 13.54 -35.49 -74.05
C PHE A 577 13.77 -37.01 -74.05
N LEU A 578 14.02 -37.59 -72.86
CA LEU A 578 14.21 -39.04 -72.71
C LEU A 578 12.96 -39.83 -73.07
N SER A 579 11.78 -39.34 -72.66
CA SER A 579 10.51 -40.01 -72.94
C SER A 579 10.22 -40.08 -74.44
N GLU A 580 10.41 -38.98 -75.17
CA GLU A 580 10.08 -38.90 -76.60
C GLU A 580 10.96 -39.80 -77.48
N ARG A 581 12.25 -40.00 -77.13
CA ARG A 581 13.21 -40.80 -77.91
C ARG A 581 13.11 -42.31 -77.65
N HIS A 582 12.73 -42.71 -76.44
CA HIS A 582 12.49 -44.10 -76.10
C HIS A 582 11.30 -44.70 -76.88
N ASP A 583 10.36 -43.85 -77.27
CA ASP A 583 9.22 -44.22 -78.12
C ASP A 583 9.59 -44.32 -79.62
N GLU A 584 10.49 -43.46 -80.11
CA GLU A 584 10.94 -43.43 -81.51
C GLU A 584 11.89 -44.61 -81.84
N SER A 585 12.79 -44.99 -80.92
CA SER A 585 13.71 -46.14 -81.07
C SER A 585 12.96 -47.48 -81.18
N ARG A 586 11.93 -47.67 -80.35
CA ARG A 586 11.07 -48.87 -80.36
C ARG A 586 10.29 -49.03 -81.67
N ARG A 587 10.02 -47.93 -82.37
CA ARG A 587 9.31 -47.93 -83.66
C ARG A 587 10.22 -48.40 -84.80
N LEU A 588 11.41 -47.83 -84.93
CA LEU A 588 12.34 -48.11 -86.04
C LEU A 588 12.94 -49.53 -86.00
N GLN A 589 13.13 -50.11 -84.81
CA GLN A 589 13.67 -51.47 -84.66
C GLN A 589 12.64 -52.55 -85.03
N ARG A 590 11.35 -52.27 -84.88
CA ARG A 590 10.26 -53.15 -85.33
C ARG A 590 10.21 -53.21 -86.87
N ASP A 591 10.32 -52.07 -87.54
CA ASP A 591 10.15 -51.97 -89.00
C ASP A 591 11.27 -52.69 -89.80
N LYS A 592 12.51 -52.69 -89.30
CA LYS A 592 13.63 -53.41 -89.95
C LYS A 592 13.59 -54.94 -89.77
N GLN A 593 13.02 -55.42 -88.67
CA GLN A 593 12.89 -56.86 -88.42
C GLN A 593 11.72 -57.48 -89.19
N THR A 594 10.67 -56.69 -89.47
CA THR A 594 9.48 -57.15 -90.18
C THR A 594 9.73 -57.53 -91.65
N GLU A 595 10.62 -56.86 -92.37
CA GLU A 595 10.84 -57.12 -93.81
C GLU A 595 11.63 -58.42 -94.07
N ALA A 596 12.68 -58.68 -93.29
CA ALA A 596 13.46 -59.91 -93.38
C ALA A 596 12.70 -61.12 -92.82
N ALA A 597 11.89 -60.92 -91.77
CA ALA A 597 11.05 -61.96 -91.20
C ALA A 597 9.93 -62.37 -92.16
N ALA A 598 9.20 -61.44 -92.79
CA ALA A 598 8.03 -61.75 -93.62
C ALA A 598 8.29 -62.79 -94.74
N LYS A 599 9.50 -62.78 -95.33
CA LYS A 599 9.88 -63.69 -96.42
C LYS A 599 10.14 -65.13 -95.95
N LEU A 600 10.81 -65.31 -94.82
CA LEU A 600 11.07 -66.61 -94.19
C LEU A 600 9.83 -67.14 -93.42
N HIS A 601 9.07 -66.21 -92.84
CA HIS A 601 7.87 -66.47 -92.04
C HIS A 601 6.77 -67.13 -92.87
N ARG A 602 6.53 -66.68 -94.11
CA ARG A 602 5.53 -67.33 -94.99
C ARG A 602 5.83 -68.81 -95.27
N GLN A 603 7.11 -69.18 -95.35
CA GLN A 603 7.53 -70.56 -95.63
C GLN A 603 7.45 -71.44 -94.36
N SER A 604 7.80 -70.87 -93.21
CA SER A 604 7.70 -71.51 -91.90
C SER A 604 6.25 -71.70 -91.43
N ILE A 605 5.40 -70.69 -91.60
CA ILE A 605 3.98 -70.73 -91.19
C ILE A 605 3.26 -71.92 -91.82
N ASN A 606 3.53 -72.20 -93.10
CA ASN A 606 2.87 -73.28 -93.84
C ASN A 606 3.19 -74.68 -93.26
N GLN A 607 4.43 -74.89 -92.79
CA GLN A 607 4.83 -76.15 -92.13
C GLN A 607 4.31 -76.23 -90.68
N GLN A 608 4.35 -75.11 -89.95
CA GLN A 608 3.90 -75.04 -88.56
C GLN A 608 2.39 -75.22 -88.42
N LEU A 609 1.60 -74.76 -89.40
CA LEU A 609 0.16 -74.90 -89.42
C LEU A 609 -0.29 -76.37 -89.45
N GLN A 610 0.38 -77.22 -90.24
CA GLN A 610 0.07 -78.65 -90.30
C GLN A 610 0.36 -79.36 -88.96
N HIS A 611 1.51 -79.07 -88.36
CA HIS A 611 1.90 -79.69 -87.09
C HIS A 611 1.08 -79.18 -85.91
N GLY A 612 0.76 -77.87 -85.89
CA GLY A 612 -0.06 -77.24 -84.87
C GLY A 612 -1.47 -77.84 -84.78
N ARG A 613 -2.10 -78.14 -85.93
CA ARG A 613 -3.43 -78.78 -85.97
C ARG A 613 -3.44 -80.16 -85.29
N GLN A 614 -2.37 -80.94 -85.45
CA GLN A 614 -2.25 -82.27 -84.81
C GLN A 614 -1.99 -82.17 -83.30
N SER A 615 -1.05 -81.31 -82.88
CA SER A 615 -0.73 -81.11 -81.45
C SER A 615 -1.91 -80.55 -80.66
N PHE A 616 -2.69 -79.65 -81.26
CA PHE A 616 -3.88 -79.09 -80.64
C PHE A 616 -4.95 -80.17 -80.37
N ALA A 617 -5.23 -81.04 -81.35
CA ALA A 617 -6.18 -82.13 -81.19
C ALA A 617 -5.78 -83.11 -80.07
N GLN A 618 -4.47 -83.39 -79.92
CA GLN A 618 -3.95 -84.26 -78.87
C GLN A 618 -4.05 -83.63 -77.47
N ALA A 619 -3.83 -82.32 -77.35
CA ALA A 619 -3.92 -81.60 -76.08
C ALA A 619 -5.36 -81.57 -75.53
N LEU A 620 -6.37 -81.39 -76.40
CA LEU A 620 -7.78 -81.44 -76.00
C LEU A 620 -8.17 -82.83 -75.46
N SER A 621 -7.66 -83.91 -76.06
CA SER A 621 -7.94 -85.28 -75.63
C SER A 621 -7.44 -85.62 -74.22
N THR A 622 -6.40 -84.94 -73.74
CA THR A 622 -5.81 -85.16 -72.39
C THR A 622 -6.78 -84.73 -71.29
N PHE A 623 -7.64 -83.74 -71.57
CA PHE A 623 -8.63 -83.21 -70.63
C PHE A 623 -10.05 -83.72 -70.92
N GLY A 624 -10.19 -84.74 -71.79
CA GLY A 624 -11.46 -85.40 -72.10
C GLY A 624 -12.48 -84.52 -72.83
N VAL A 625 -12.03 -83.45 -73.49
CA VAL A 625 -12.89 -82.48 -74.21
C VAL A 625 -12.58 -82.53 -75.71
N SER A 626 -13.62 -82.33 -76.54
CA SER A 626 -13.56 -82.48 -78.00
C SER A 626 -13.19 -81.21 -78.76
N ASP A 627 -13.33 -80.05 -78.12
CA ASP A 627 -13.22 -78.73 -78.76
C ASP A 627 -12.79 -77.65 -77.76
N ILE A 628 -12.34 -76.51 -78.30
CA ILE A 628 -11.84 -75.40 -77.48
C ILE A 628 -12.92 -74.73 -76.63
N GLU A 629 -14.18 -74.78 -77.07
CA GLU A 629 -15.28 -74.11 -76.39
C GLU A 629 -15.61 -74.82 -75.08
N SER A 630 -15.69 -76.15 -75.13
CA SER A 630 -15.83 -77.04 -73.97
C SER A 630 -14.64 -76.93 -73.00
N PHE A 631 -13.41 -76.80 -73.51
CA PHE A 631 -12.20 -76.61 -72.70
C PHE A 631 -12.19 -75.26 -71.97
N ASN A 632 -12.56 -74.17 -72.66
CA ASN A 632 -12.62 -72.83 -72.09
C ASN A 632 -13.70 -72.70 -71.01
N GLN A 633 -14.86 -73.34 -71.19
CA GLN A 633 -15.92 -73.36 -70.16
C GLN A 633 -15.43 -74.02 -68.86
N ARG A 634 -14.69 -75.14 -68.97
CA ARG A 634 -14.11 -75.85 -67.82
C ARG A 634 -13.07 -75.00 -67.07
N TYR A 635 -12.17 -74.32 -67.80
CA TYR A 635 -11.18 -73.41 -67.18
C TYR A 635 -11.82 -72.20 -66.49
N GLN A 636 -12.84 -71.58 -67.10
CA GLN A 636 -13.52 -70.42 -66.50
C GLN A 636 -14.15 -70.78 -65.15
N ALA A 637 -14.70 -72.00 -65.03
CA ALA A 637 -15.20 -72.53 -63.76
C ALA A 637 -14.09 -72.73 -62.71
N ASP A 638 -12.94 -73.29 -63.10
CA ASP A 638 -11.79 -73.50 -62.19
C ASP A 638 -11.15 -72.18 -61.74
N ARG A 639 -11.02 -71.19 -62.64
CA ARG A 639 -10.46 -69.87 -62.34
C ARG A 639 -11.33 -69.05 -61.38
N THR A 640 -12.65 -69.06 -61.59
CA THR A 640 -13.57 -68.33 -60.70
C THR A 640 -13.55 -68.89 -59.27
N LEU A 641 -13.29 -70.19 -59.10
CA LEU A 641 -13.10 -70.81 -57.79
C LEU A 641 -11.79 -70.35 -57.13
N ALA A 642 -10.69 -70.28 -57.89
CA ALA A 642 -9.39 -69.84 -57.39
C ALA A 642 -9.36 -68.35 -56.99
N GLU A 643 -9.97 -67.46 -57.80
CA GLU A 643 -10.06 -66.02 -57.51
C GLU A 643 -10.90 -65.74 -56.25
N LYS A 644 -12.01 -66.47 -56.07
CA LYS A 644 -12.83 -66.40 -54.84
C LYS A 644 -12.03 -66.80 -53.59
N THR A 645 -11.19 -67.83 -53.71
CA THR A 645 -10.38 -68.35 -52.59
C THR A 645 -9.24 -67.40 -52.21
N ALA A 646 -8.55 -66.79 -53.19
CA ALA A 646 -7.46 -65.84 -52.94
C ALA A 646 -7.95 -64.52 -52.31
N ARG A 647 -9.12 -64.03 -52.75
CA ARG A 647 -9.74 -62.81 -52.21
C ARG A 647 -10.16 -62.99 -50.74
N ALA A 648 -10.70 -64.16 -50.41
CA ALA A 648 -11.03 -64.56 -49.05
C ALA A 648 -9.77 -64.55 -48.13
N GLN A 649 -8.66 -65.16 -48.56
CA GLN A 649 -7.44 -65.23 -47.75
C GLN A 649 -6.74 -63.87 -47.55
N ALA A 650 -6.82 -62.96 -48.53
CA ALA A 650 -6.26 -61.61 -48.40
C ALA A 650 -7.02 -60.76 -47.37
N LEU A 651 -8.36 -60.84 -47.36
CA LEU A 651 -9.20 -60.17 -46.36
C LEU A 651 -8.98 -60.73 -44.94
N ALA A 652 -8.78 -62.04 -44.81
CA ALA A 652 -8.50 -62.69 -43.53
C ALA A 652 -7.20 -62.18 -42.86
N LYS A 653 -6.23 -61.66 -43.64
CA LYS A 653 -4.96 -61.09 -43.14
C LYS A 653 -5.06 -59.60 -42.72
N GLN A 654 -6.08 -58.87 -43.19
CA GLN A 654 -6.27 -57.45 -42.85
C GLN A 654 -7.10 -57.22 -41.58
N LEU A 655 -7.81 -58.25 -41.09
CA LEU A 655 -8.61 -58.20 -39.87
C LEU A 655 -7.73 -58.40 -38.62
N THR A 656 -7.79 -57.47 -37.68
CA THR A 656 -7.16 -57.63 -36.37
C THR A 656 -7.91 -58.65 -35.50
N GLU A 657 -7.28 -59.13 -34.42
CA GLU A 657 -7.94 -60.08 -33.51
C GLU A 657 -9.18 -59.49 -32.84
N GLU A 658 -9.15 -58.18 -32.51
CA GLU A 658 -10.31 -57.45 -31.97
C GLU A 658 -11.45 -57.35 -33.00
N ASP A 659 -11.13 -57.16 -34.28
CA ASP A 659 -12.12 -57.13 -35.36
C ASP A 659 -12.83 -58.47 -35.53
N ARG A 660 -12.10 -59.60 -35.42
CA ARG A 660 -12.68 -60.95 -35.46
C ARG A 660 -13.63 -61.19 -34.29
N GLN A 661 -13.27 -60.77 -33.07
CA GLN A 661 -14.14 -60.92 -31.90
C GLN A 661 -15.44 -60.10 -32.02
N VAL A 662 -15.38 -58.92 -32.64
CA VAL A 662 -16.58 -58.12 -32.91
C VAL A 662 -17.44 -58.81 -33.97
N LEU A 663 -16.85 -59.28 -35.08
CA LEU A 663 -17.57 -59.95 -36.17
C LEU A 663 -18.21 -61.27 -35.74
N GLN A 664 -17.56 -62.07 -34.88
CA GLN A 664 -18.10 -63.33 -34.34
C GLN A 664 -19.37 -63.16 -33.49
N ARG A 665 -19.62 -61.96 -32.95
CA ARG A 665 -20.83 -61.67 -32.15
C ARG A 665 -22.07 -61.43 -33.00
N PHE A 666 -21.93 -61.26 -34.31
CA PHE A 666 -23.03 -60.93 -35.21
C PHE A 666 -23.16 -61.99 -36.31
N SER A 667 -24.32 -62.62 -36.37
CA SER A 667 -24.64 -63.66 -37.36
C SER A 667 -25.07 -63.09 -38.72
N THR A 668 -25.54 -61.84 -38.77
CA THR A 668 -25.95 -61.19 -40.02
C THR A 668 -25.44 -59.75 -40.12
N GLN A 669 -25.25 -59.27 -41.35
CA GLN A 669 -24.88 -57.87 -41.62
C GLN A 669 -25.93 -56.89 -41.07
N ARG A 670 -27.20 -57.32 -41.03
CA ARG A 670 -28.30 -56.54 -40.46
C ARG A 670 -28.12 -56.31 -38.96
N ASP A 671 -27.70 -57.34 -38.21
CA ASP A 671 -27.49 -57.23 -36.77
C ASP A 671 -26.30 -56.30 -36.45
N LEU A 672 -25.22 -56.39 -37.24
CA LEU A 672 -24.09 -55.47 -37.14
C LEU A 672 -24.49 -54.01 -37.44
N ASN A 673 -25.34 -53.80 -38.46
CA ASN A 673 -25.85 -52.47 -38.78
C ASN A 673 -26.75 -51.92 -37.67
N VAL A 674 -27.62 -52.75 -37.06
CA VAL A 674 -28.45 -52.33 -35.91
C VAL A 674 -27.57 -51.91 -34.72
N ALA A 675 -26.49 -52.66 -34.44
CA ALA A 675 -25.52 -52.29 -33.40
C ALA A 675 -24.82 -50.96 -33.72
N LEU A 676 -24.40 -50.75 -34.97
CA LEU A 676 -23.81 -49.50 -35.44
C LEU A 676 -24.78 -48.32 -35.26
N GLN A 677 -26.05 -48.47 -35.66
CA GLN A 677 -27.07 -47.43 -35.49
C GLN A 677 -27.31 -47.09 -34.01
N SER A 678 -27.27 -48.08 -33.12
CA SER A 678 -27.33 -47.84 -31.67
C SER A 678 -26.14 -47.01 -31.17
N ILE A 679 -24.92 -47.31 -31.63
CA ILE A 679 -23.71 -46.56 -31.26
C ILE A 679 -23.76 -45.13 -31.80
N ILE A 680 -24.22 -44.93 -33.05
CA ILE A 680 -24.43 -43.61 -33.66
C ILE A 680 -25.47 -42.81 -32.84
N LYS A 681 -26.57 -43.43 -32.43
CA LYS A 681 -27.57 -42.76 -31.57
C LYS A 681 -26.99 -42.33 -30.22
N GLN A 682 -26.14 -43.15 -29.61
CA GLN A 682 -25.42 -42.79 -28.39
C GLN A 682 -24.40 -41.67 -28.62
N GLN A 683 -23.67 -41.67 -29.74
CA GLN A 683 -22.79 -40.57 -30.13
C GLN A 683 -23.57 -39.27 -30.27
N ASN A 684 -24.68 -39.26 -31.02
CA ASN A 684 -25.48 -38.05 -31.24
C ASN A 684 -26.05 -37.51 -29.92
N SER A 685 -26.45 -38.38 -28.99
CA SER A 685 -26.88 -37.97 -27.65
C SER A 685 -25.75 -37.33 -26.85
N LEU A 686 -24.53 -37.84 -26.95
CA LEU A 686 -23.34 -37.26 -26.31
C LEU A 686 -22.91 -35.95 -26.96
N GLU A 687 -23.08 -35.80 -28.28
CA GLU A 687 -22.85 -34.54 -29.00
C GLU A 687 -23.83 -33.46 -28.56
N GLY A 688 -25.12 -33.80 -28.40
CA GLY A 688 -26.11 -32.87 -27.84
C GLY A 688 -25.80 -32.47 -26.40
N GLN A 689 -25.35 -33.40 -25.55
CA GLN A 689 -24.91 -33.09 -24.18
C GLN A 689 -23.66 -32.20 -24.16
N HIS A 690 -22.70 -32.47 -25.06
CA HIS A 690 -21.50 -31.68 -25.21
C HIS A 690 -21.83 -30.23 -25.59
N GLU A 691 -22.71 -30.01 -26.58
CA GLU A 691 -23.16 -28.66 -26.97
C GLU A 691 -23.88 -27.95 -25.83
N ALA A 692 -24.81 -28.62 -25.14
CA ALA A 692 -25.53 -28.03 -24.01
C ALA A 692 -24.58 -27.60 -22.89
N ASN A 693 -23.60 -28.44 -22.53
CA ASN A 693 -22.61 -28.12 -21.51
C ASN A 693 -21.68 -26.97 -21.92
N VAL A 694 -21.28 -26.90 -23.21
CA VAL A 694 -20.48 -25.78 -23.73
C VAL A 694 -21.26 -24.47 -23.63
N GLN A 695 -22.54 -24.49 -24.00
CA GLN A 695 -23.40 -23.32 -23.90
C GLN A 695 -23.60 -22.90 -22.43
N GLN A 696 -23.87 -23.86 -21.54
CA GLN A 696 -24.01 -23.60 -20.11
C GLN A 696 -22.72 -23.03 -19.49
N LEU A 697 -21.55 -23.58 -19.84
CA LEU A 697 -20.25 -23.05 -19.42
C LEU A 697 -20.02 -21.62 -19.91
N SER A 698 -20.44 -21.31 -21.14
CA SER A 698 -20.38 -19.95 -21.71
C SER A 698 -21.22 -18.97 -20.87
N GLU A 699 -22.49 -19.33 -20.61
CA GLU A 699 -23.41 -18.49 -19.83
C GLU A 699 -22.92 -18.27 -18.39
N GLN A 700 -22.47 -19.34 -17.73
CA GLN A 700 -21.94 -19.28 -16.37
C GLN A 700 -20.64 -18.47 -16.28
N ARG A 701 -19.72 -18.61 -17.25
CA ARG A 701 -18.49 -17.80 -17.31
C ARG A 701 -18.79 -16.33 -17.56
N LEU A 702 -19.76 -16.02 -18.41
CA LEU A 702 -20.21 -14.63 -18.61
C LEU A 702 -20.75 -14.04 -17.30
N ALA A 703 -21.58 -14.80 -16.56
CA ALA A 703 -22.08 -14.39 -15.26
C ALA A 703 -20.96 -14.20 -14.22
N LEU A 704 -19.93 -15.05 -14.23
CA LEU A 704 -18.74 -14.87 -13.38
C LEU A 704 -17.98 -13.59 -13.72
N THR A 705 -17.75 -13.29 -15.00
CA THR A 705 -17.04 -12.07 -15.41
C THR A 705 -17.80 -10.81 -14.99
N GLN A 706 -19.13 -10.82 -15.08
CA GLN A 706 -19.98 -9.72 -14.62
C GLN A 706 -19.89 -9.51 -13.10
N LEU A 707 -19.75 -10.61 -12.33
CA LEU A 707 -19.62 -10.57 -10.86
C LEU A 707 -18.16 -10.34 -10.39
N ALA A 708 -17.15 -10.76 -11.16
CA ALA A 708 -15.73 -10.65 -10.83
C ALA A 708 -15.20 -9.21 -10.92
N ASN A 709 -15.81 -8.39 -11.78
CA ASN A 709 -15.52 -6.95 -11.84
C ASN A 709 -15.94 -6.18 -10.57
N SER A 710 -16.50 -6.85 -9.57
CA SER A 710 -16.75 -6.33 -8.23
C SER A 710 -15.58 -6.69 -7.28
N HIS A 711 -14.42 -6.04 -7.44
CA HIS A 711 -13.45 -5.86 -6.34
C HIS A 711 -14.06 -5.10 -5.14
N GLN A 712 -15.28 -4.60 -5.35
CA GLN A 712 -16.11 -3.85 -4.42
C GLN A 712 -16.27 -4.51 -3.04
N TYR A 713 -16.41 -5.83 -2.90
CA TYR A 713 -16.60 -6.44 -1.57
C TYR A 713 -15.34 -6.34 -0.69
N GLN A 714 -14.15 -6.64 -1.25
CA GLN A 714 -12.89 -6.53 -0.52
C GLN A 714 -12.55 -5.07 -0.20
N ASP A 715 -12.79 -4.15 -1.14
CA ASP A 715 -12.63 -2.71 -0.91
C ASP A 715 -13.55 -2.17 0.18
N LEU A 716 -14.80 -2.65 0.23
CA LEU A 716 -15.77 -2.27 1.26
C LEU A 716 -15.37 -2.80 2.64
N LEU A 717 -14.82 -4.02 2.73
CA LEU A 717 -14.28 -4.59 3.97
C LEU A 717 -13.09 -3.78 4.50
N GLN A 718 -12.15 -3.43 3.63
CA GLN A 718 -11.00 -2.60 4.02
C GLN A 718 -11.47 -1.23 4.53
N LYS A 719 -12.37 -0.57 3.80
CA LYS A 719 -12.96 0.71 4.22
C LYS A 719 -13.68 0.61 5.57
N GLN A 720 -14.30 -0.53 5.87
CA GLN A 720 -14.99 -0.75 7.14
C GLN A 720 -13.98 -0.86 8.30
N ALA A 721 -12.87 -1.58 8.09
CA ALA A 721 -11.81 -1.70 9.07
C ALA A 721 -11.15 -0.34 9.36
N ASP A 722 -10.81 0.42 8.32
CA ASP A 722 -10.23 1.76 8.47
C ASP A 722 -11.18 2.69 9.25
N LEU A 723 -12.46 2.66 8.91
CA LEU A 723 -13.47 3.48 9.57
C LEU A 723 -13.71 3.08 11.03
N GLN A 724 -13.63 1.78 11.34
CA GLN A 724 -13.72 1.27 12.71
C GLN A 724 -12.52 1.71 13.55
N SER A 725 -11.32 1.73 12.97
CA SER A 725 -10.12 2.26 13.62
C SER A 725 -10.30 3.75 13.96
N ASP A 726 -10.75 4.56 13.00
CA ASP A 726 -11.05 5.99 13.21
C ASP A 726 -12.09 6.20 14.33
N ILE A 727 -13.17 5.43 14.32
CA ILE A 727 -14.24 5.50 15.34
C ILE A 727 -13.68 5.18 16.72
N THR A 728 -12.85 4.13 16.83
CA THR A 728 -12.26 3.70 18.10
C THR A 728 -11.35 4.78 18.66
N GLN A 729 -10.46 5.33 17.83
CA GLN A 729 -9.56 6.41 18.23
C GLN A 729 -10.31 7.66 18.70
N LEU A 730 -11.34 8.09 17.97
CA LEU A 730 -12.16 9.24 18.34
C LEU A 730 -12.96 8.99 19.63
N THR A 731 -13.43 7.76 19.82
CA THR A 731 -14.15 7.33 21.03
C THR A 731 -13.22 7.36 22.25
N ASP A 732 -12.01 6.84 22.14
CA ASP A 732 -11.01 6.86 23.21
C ASP A 732 -10.66 8.29 23.63
N GLN A 733 -10.44 9.17 22.66
CA GLN A 733 -10.16 10.59 22.93
C GLN A 733 -11.33 11.27 23.64
N TRP A 734 -12.56 11.03 23.17
CA TRP A 734 -13.77 11.59 23.79
C TRP A 734 -13.98 11.06 25.21
N LEU A 735 -13.89 9.74 25.40
CA LEU A 735 -14.09 9.07 26.68
C LEU A 735 -13.05 9.49 27.71
N THR A 736 -11.78 9.59 27.30
CA THR A 736 -10.70 10.08 28.17
C THR A 736 -11.03 11.46 28.73
N LYS A 737 -11.49 12.39 27.88
CA LYS A 737 -11.87 13.74 28.32
C LYS A 737 -13.07 13.70 29.28
N GLN A 738 -14.10 12.90 29.00
CA GLN A 738 -15.26 12.74 29.89
C GLN A 738 -14.89 12.19 31.26
N LEU A 739 -14.03 11.17 31.29
CA LEU A 739 -13.55 10.57 32.54
C LEU A 739 -12.71 11.56 33.35
N LEU A 740 -11.82 12.33 32.71
CA LEU A 740 -11.04 13.37 33.37
C LEU A 740 -11.91 14.45 34.00
N ILE A 741 -12.95 14.93 33.28
CA ILE A 741 -13.90 15.91 33.82
C ILE A 741 -14.54 15.35 35.10
N LYS A 742 -15.07 14.12 35.03
CA LYS A 742 -15.71 13.45 36.15
C LYS A 742 -14.77 13.31 37.36
N TRP A 743 -13.53 12.87 37.13
CA TRP A 743 -12.55 12.70 38.21
C TRP A 743 -12.14 14.02 38.85
N ILE A 744 -11.95 15.09 38.07
CA ILE A 744 -11.66 16.42 38.61
C ILE A 744 -12.81 16.89 39.49
N ASP A 745 -14.05 16.77 39.01
CA ASP A 745 -15.24 17.19 39.76
C ASP A 745 -15.39 16.40 41.08
N GLU A 746 -15.24 15.08 41.05
CA GLU A 746 -15.29 14.24 42.26
C GLU A 746 -14.15 14.55 43.23
N THR A 747 -12.94 14.86 42.73
CA THR A 747 -11.79 15.20 43.57
C THR A 747 -11.98 16.54 44.28
N LEU A 748 -12.46 17.56 43.55
CA LEU A 748 -12.75 18.87 44.13
C LEU A 748 -13.87 18.79 45.18
N LEU A 749 -14.91 18.00 44.91
CA LEU A 749 -16.00 17.77 45.86
C LEU A 749 -15.51 17.05 47.12
N ASN A 750 -14.65 16.05 46.98
CA ASN A 750 -14.07 15.35 48.13
C ASN A 750 -13.13 16.24 48.94
N ALA A 751 -12.36 17.12 48.29
CA ALA A 751 -11.46 18.05 48.96
C ALA A 751 -12.19 19.13 49.79
N SER A 752 -13.44 19.46 49.44
CA SER A 752 -14.26 20.45 50.15
C SER A 752 -15.17 19.84 51.25
N LYS A 753 -15.26 18.51 51.35
CA LYS A 753 -16.10 17.81 52.34
C LYS A 753 -15.73 18.22 53.78
N GLY A 754 -16.74 18.57 54.57
CA GLY A 754 -16.61 18.98 55.98
C GLY A 754 -16.30 20.46 56.20
N ARG A 755 -15.57 21.12 55.29
CA ARG A 755 -15.21 22.54 55.43
C ARG A 755 -16.29 23.50 54.91
N GLN A 756 -17.01 23.13 53.86
CA GLN A 756 -18.09 23.97 53.31
C GLN A 756 -19.18 24.27 54.36
N PRO A 757 -19.78 23.29 55.08
CA PRO A 757 -20.78 23.61 56.10
C PRO A 757 -20.25 24.53 57.22
N ALA A 758 -18.98 24.36 57.62
CA ALA A 758 -18.33 25.20 58.60
C ALA A 758 -18.14 26.64 58.10
N ILE A 759 -17.72 26.82 56.84
CA ILE A 759 -17.59 28.15 56.20
C ILE A 759 -18.95 28.84 56.15
N VAL A 760 -20.01 28.14 55.74
CA VAL A 760 -21.36 28.73 55.69
C VAL A 760 -21.82 29.16 57.08
N THR A 761 -21.64 28.31 58.10
CA THR A 761 -22.05 28.62 59.48
C THR A 761 -21.33 29.87 60.02
N VAL A 762 -20.01 29.96 59.81
CA VAL A 762 -19.25 31.15 60.23
C VAL A 762 -19.64 32.38 59.41
N ALA A 763 -19.89 32.22 58.10
CA ALA A 763 -20.31 33.30 57.23
C ALA A 763 -21.69 33.84 57.62
N GLU A 764 -22.64 32.97 58.00
CA GLU A 764 -23.95 33.37 58.51
C GLU A 764 -23.82 34.20 59.79
N SER A 765 -22.98 33.76 60.74
CA SER A 765 -22.72 34.51 61.97
C SER A 765 -22.10 35.89 61.69
N VAL A 766 -21.10 35.98 60.80
CA VAL A 766 -20.48 37.25 60.42
C VAL A 766 -21.47 38.13 59.67
N PHE A 767 -22.22 37.57 58.73
CA PHE A 767 -23.19 38.31 57.91
C PHE A 767 -24.33 38.86 58.76
N GLN A 768 -24.82 38.08 59.73
CA GLN A 768 -25.80 38.53 60.70
C GLN A 768 -25.27 39.69 61.55
N SER A 769 -24.01 39.66 61.98
CA SER A 769 -23.37 40.74 62.75
C SER A 769 -23.26 42.04 61.94
N VAL A 770 -22.68 41.97 60.72
CA VAL A 770 -22.46 43.18 59.90
C VAL A 770 -23.75 43.77 59.30
N THR A 771 -24.86 43.02 59.32
CA THR A 771 -26.19 43.48 58.87
C THR A 771 -27.13 43.85 60.02
N ASP A 772 -26.64 43.91 61.26
CA ASP A 772 -27.43 44.17 62.48
C ASP A 772 -28.65 43.24 62.60
N GLY A 773 -28.45 41.96 62.26
CA GLY A 773 -29.48 40.92 62.28
C GLY A 773 -30.49 40.98 61.13
N GLY A 774 -30.25 41.78 60.09
CA GLY A 774 -31.12 41.90 58.92
C GLY A 774 -31.25 40.59 58.12
N TYR A 775 -30.20 39.77 58.11
CA TYR A 775 -30.14 38.47 57.46
C TYR A 775 -29.65 37.37 58.40
N THR A 776 -30.16 36.16 58.24
CA THR A 776 -30.00 35.07 59.21
C THR A 776 -29.40 33.80 58.62
N GLN A 777 -29.58 33.54 57.33
CA GLN A 777 -29.07 32.33 56.68
C GLN A 777 -28.56 32.59 55.27
N ILE A 778 -27.61 31.77 54.82
CA ILE A 778 -27.04 31.77 53.48
C ILE A 778 -27.29 30.38 52.86
N VAL A 779 -28.06 30.35 51.77
CA VAL A 779 -28.44 29.11 51.09
C VAL A 779 -27.74 29.02 49.74
N PHE A 780 -27.00 27.93 49.53
CA PHE A 780 -26.37 27.61 48.25
C PHE A 780 -27.27 26.67 47.46
N THR A 781 -27.72 27.09 46.28
CA THR A 781 -28.41 26.21 45.32
C THR A 781 -27.44 25.75 44.23
N ASP A 782 -27.87 24.87 43.33
CA ASP A 782 -27.05 24.43 42.19
C ASP A 782 -26.77 25.57 41.17
N GLN A 783 -27.50 26.69 41.25
CA GLN A 783 -27.48 27.74 40.24
C GLN A 783 -27.13 29.12 40.80
N THR A 784 -27.53 29.43 42.04
CA THR A 784 -27.31 30.74 42.68
C THR A 784 -27.09 30.67 44.19
N VAL A 785 -26.64 31.78 44.78
CA VAL A 785 -26.58 32.01 46.23
C VAL A 785 -27.78 32.85 46.65
N GLN A 786 -28.43 32.46 47.74
CA GLN A 786 -29.58 33.14 48.31
C GLN A 786 -29.33 33.48 49.79
N VAL A 787 -29.98 34.53 50.29
CA VAL A 787 -29.94 34.90 51.72
C VAL A 787 -31.34 35.01 52.28
N VAL A 788 -31.52 34.61 53.53
CA VAL A 788 -32.81 34.67 54.23
C VAL A 788 -32.81 35.87 55.18
N ALA A 789 -33.65 36.86 54.88
CA ALA A 789 -33.85 38.01 55.75
C ALA A 789 -34.56 37.60 57.05
N LYS A 790 -34.46 38.43 58.10
CA LYS A 790 -35.15 38.23 59.39
C LYS A 790 -36.68 38.09 59.26
N SER A 791 -37.26 38.66 58.21
CA SER A 791 -38.69 38.53 57.87
C SER A 791 -39.07 37.14 57.33
N GLY A 792 -38.10 36.26 57.05
CA GLY A 792 -38.29 34.98 56.37
C GLY A 792 -38.31 35.07 54.84
N VAL A 793 -38.18 36.27 54.26
CA VAL A 793 -38.09 36.47 52.80
C VAL A 793 -36.71 36.07 52.31
N THR A 794 -36.67 35.29 51.23
CA THR A 794 -35.44 34.90 50.55
C THR A 794 -35.13 35.86 49.41
N TYR A 795 -33.89 36.34 49.35
CA TYR A 795 -33.38 37.18 48.27
C TYR A 795 -32.25 36.47 47.54
N ASP A 796 -32.25 36.53 46.21
CA ASP A 796 -31.09 36.16 45.41
C ASP A 796 -29.99 37.23 45.57
N VAL A 797 -28.71 36.85 45.50
CA VAL A 797 -27.60 37.82 45.63
C VAL A 797 -27.71 38.98 44.64
N GLY A 798 -28.25 38.74 43.43
CA GLY A 798 -28.47 39.81 42.45
C GLY A 798 -29.59 40.80 42.80
N GLU A 799 -30.41 40.51 43.81
CA GLU A 799 -31.50 41.37 44.30
C GLU A 799 -31.09 42.22 45.51
N LEU A 800 -29.91 41.96 46.08
CA LEU A 800 -29.36 42.73 47.19
C LEU A 800 -28.84 44.09 46.73
N SER A 801 -28.97 45.10 47.59
CA SER A 801 -28.25 46.37 47.41
C SER A 801 -26.74 46.12 47.36
N SER A 802 -25.98 46.93 46.62
CA SER A 802 -24.52 46.81 46.51
C SER A 802 -23.82 46.66 47.87
N GLY A 803 -24.12 47.54 48.84
CA GLY A 803 -23.50 47.46 50.18
C GLY A 803 -23.81 46.17 50.95
N THR A 804 -24.99 45.58 50.76
CA THR A 804 -25.37 44.30 51.40
C THR A 804 -24.70 43.10 50.72
N ALA A 805 -24.53 43.14 49.40
CA ALA A 805 -23.79 42.12 48.67
C ALA A 805 -22.29 42.15 48.99
N GLU A 806 -21.70 43.34 49.15
CA GLU A 806 -20.31 43.50 49.63
C GLU A 806 -20.14 42.91 51.03
N GLN A 807 -21.10 43.13 51.94
CA GLN A 807 -21.11 42.53 53.27
C GLN A 807 -21.18 41.01 53.25
N LEU A 808 -22.00 40.42 52.38
CA LEU A 808 -22.08 38.97 52.21
C LEU A 808 -20.74 38.39 51.77
N TYR A 809 -20.06 39.06 50.83
CA TYR A 809 -18.77 38.61 50.33
C TYR A 809 -17.65 38.74 51.37
N VAL A 810 -17.63 39.85 52.12
CA VAL A 810 -16.73 40.00 53.28
C VAL A 810 -16.99 38.89 54.29
N ALA A 811 -18.25 38.59 54.61
CA ALA A 811 -18.60 37.53 55.55
C ALA A 811 -18.10 36.15 55.09
N LEU A 812 -18.30 35.81 53.82
CA LEU A 812 -17.81 34.55 53.23
C LEU A 812 -16.28 34.45 53.25
N ARG A 813 -15.58 35.54 52.94
CA ARG A 813 -14.11 35.57 52.95
C ARG A 813 -13.54 35.46 54.37
N LEU A 814 -14.09 36.20 55.32
CA LEU A 814 -13.68 36.12 56.73
C LEU A 814 -13.98 34.75 57.34
N ALA A 815 -15.12 34.15 56.95
CA ALA A 815 -15.44 32.79 57.34
C ALA A 815 -14.46 31.77 56.76
N PHE A 816 -14.10 31.95 55.50
CA PHE A 816 -13.11 31.12 54.85
C PHE A 816 -11.73 31.21 55.51
N THR A 817 -11.21 32.42 55.77
CA THR A 817 -9.92 32.59 56.45
C THR A 817 -9.95 31.96 57.84
N LYS A 818 -11.02 32.18 58.61
CA LYS A 818 -11.21 31.59 59.95
C LYS A 818 -11.21 30.06 59.92
N VAL A 819 -11.95 29.44 58.99
CA VAL A 819 -12.02 27.97 58.88
C VAL A 819 -10.72 27.37 58.36
N MET A 820 -9.94 28.11 57.57
CA MET A 820 -8.64 27.66 57.03
C MET A 820 -7.45 28.01 57.91
N ALA A 821 -7.66 28.64 59.08
CA ALA A 821 -6.59 29.09 59.96
C ALA A 821 -5.69 27.95 60.48
N ASP A 822 -6.22 26.73 60.56
CA ASP A 822 -5.48 25.52 60.96
C ASP A 822 -4.53 25.00 59.86
N THR A 823 -4.80 25.36 58.61
CA THR A 823 -4.08 24.92 57.43
C THR A 823 -3.11 26.00 56.96
N VAL A 824 -3.53 27.27 57.02
CA VAL A 824 -2.75 28.44 56.58
C VAL A 824 -3.00 29.61 57.51
N ASP A 825 -2.00 29.95 58.31
CA ASP A 825 -2.03 31.09 59.22
C ASP A 825 -1.22 32.27 58.64
N MET A 826 -1.93 33.24 58.06
CA MET A 826 -1.37 34.49 57.50
C MET A 826 -2.10 35.73 58.01
N PRO A 827 -1.44 36.91 58.02
CA PRO A 827 -2.10 38.16 58.38
C PRO A 827 -3.16 38.53 57.34
N ILE A 828 -4.32 38.99 57.81
CA ILE A 828 -5.37 39.59 57.01
C ILE A 828 -5.06 41.07 56.85
N ILE A 829 -5.01 41.53 55.61
CA ILE A 829 -4.72 42.91 55.23
C ILE A 829 -5.97 43.50 54.60
N ILE A 830 -6.42 44.64 55.10
CA ILE A 830 -7.64 45.29 54.63
C ILE A 830 -7.27 46.72 54.20
N ASP A 831 -7.47 47.07 52.94
CA ASP A 831 -7.13 48.37 52.34
C ASP A 831 -8.42 49.08 51.91
N ASP A 832 -8.92 49.98 52.76
CA ASP A 832 -10.13 50.80 52.54
C ASP A 832 -11.38 49.98 52.09
N ALA A 833 -11.53 48.75 52.58
CA ALA A 833 -12.58 47.85 52.12
C ALA A 833 -14.01 48.20 52.59
N PHE A 834 -14.18 49.06 53.60
CA PHE A 834 -15.50 49.39 54.20
C PHE A 834 -15.99 50.81 53.88
N VAL A 835 -15.48 51.44 52.82
CA VAL A 835 -15.86 52.83 52.44
C VAL A 835 -17.37 52.96 52.15
N ASN A 836 -18.01 51.91 51.63
CA ASN A 836 -19.44 51.91 51.30
C ASN A 836 -20.35 51.52 52.49
N PHE A 837 -19.79 51.28 53.67
CA PHE A 837 -20.56 50.87 54.84
C PHE A 837 -21.00 52.10 55.63
N ASP A 838 -22.26 52.08 56.10
CA ASP A 838 -22.71 53.11 57.04
C ASP A 838 -21.98 52.99 58.39
N ARG A 839 -22.12 54.01 59.25
CA ARG A 839 -21.41 54.10 60.52
C ARG A 839 -21.63 52.88 61.43
N GLY A 840 -22.87 52.38 61.50
CA GLY A 840 -23.21 51.22 62.33
C GLY A 840 -22.59 49.93 61.76
N ARG A 841 -22.72 49.73 60.45
CA ARG A 841 -22.13 48.58 59.75
C ARG A 841 -20.61 48.54 59.86
N THR A 842 -19.95 49.69 59.75
CA THR A 842 -18.49 49.81 59.92
C THR A 842 -18.06 49.45 61.34
N GLN A 843 -18.80 49.91 62.36
CA GLN A 843 -18.54 49.53 63.75
C GLN A 843 -18.67 48.01 63.96
N HIS A 844 -19.73 47.37 63.45
CA HIS A 844 -19.91 45.92 63.53
C HIS A 844 -18.85 45.13 62.76
N ALA A 845 -18.44 45.61 61.59
CA ALA A 845 -17.37 45.01 60.81
C ALA A 845 -16.03 45.08 61.56
N LEU A 846 -15.67 46.23 62.14
CA LEU A 846 -14.46 46.38 62.95
C LEU A 846 -14.49 45.49 64.21
N SER A 847 -15.63 45.40 64.90
CA SER A 847 -15.81 44.47 66.02
C SER A 847 -15.60 43.01 65.59
N THR A 848 -16.13 42.62 64.43
CA THR A 848 -15.97 41.25 63.91
C THR A 848 -14.51 40.97 63.54
N LEU A 849 -13.77 41.97 63.05
CA LEU A 849 -12.33 41.83 62.81
C LEU A 849 -11.53 41.69 64.10
N GLN A 850 -11.93 42.37 65.17
CA GLN A 850 -11.33 42.21 66.49
C GLN A 850 -11.54 40.78 67.01
N ASP A 851 -12.73 40.20 66.85
CA ASP A 851 -13.01 38.80 67.22
C ASP A 851 -12.15 37.79 66.43
N LEU A 852 -11.73 38.14 65.21
CA LEU A 852 -10.86 37.29 64.39
C LEU A 852 -9.38 37.33 64.82
N THR A 853 -9.02 38.26 65.71
CA THR A 853 -7.63 38.40 66.16
C THR A 853 -7.11 37.18 66.90
N ASP A 854 -7.99 36.38 67.51
CA ASP A 854 -7.64 35.09 68.14
C ASP A 854 -6.91 34.16 67.16
N SER A 855 -7.34 34.18 65.89
CA SER A 855 -6.83 33.30 64.84
C SER A 855 -5.80 33.98 63.92
N HIS A 856 -5.97 35.26 63.61
CA HIS A 856 -5.16 35.96 62.62
C HIS A 856 -4.68 37.32 63.13
N GLN A 857 -3.61 37.85 62.56
CA GLN A 857 -3.31 39.27 62.68
C GLN A 857 -4.14 40.06 61.66
N ILE A 858 -4.71 41.19 62.06
CA ILE A 858 -5.45 42.11 61.21
C ILE A 858 -4.66 43.41 61.05
N LEU A 859 -4.35 43.78 59.81
CA LEU A 859 -3.78 45.08 59.44
C LEU A 859 -4.84 45.85 58.63
N TYR A 860 -5.51 46.80 59.28
CA TYR A 860 -6.60 47.57 58.69
C TYR A 860 -6.11 48.97 58.28
N PHE A 861 -5.92 49.19 56.99
CA PHE A 861 -5.51 50.45 56.41
C PHE A 861 -6.75 51.27 56.04
N THR A 862 -6.81 52.53 56.49
CA THR A 862 -7.94 53.39 56.14
C THR A 862 -7.62 54.87 55.98
N ALA A 863 -8.30 55.54 55.06
CA ALA A 863 -8.34 56.99 54.92
C ALA A 863 -9.43 57.67 55.77
N ASN A 864 -10.40 56.90 56.26
CA ASN A 864 -11.55 57.46 56.97
C ASN A 864 -11.23 57.72 58.44
N GLN A 865 -11.20 58.99 58.85
CA GLN A 865 -10.92 59.41 60.22
C GLN A 865 -12.02 58.95 61.19
N ASP A 866 -13.25 58.76 60.72
CA ASP A 866 -14.35 58.25 61.56
C ASP A 866 -14.06 56.83 62.08
N ASN A 867 -13.17 56.07 61.45
CA ASN A 867 -12.83 54.72 61.91
C ASN A 867 -12.00 54.75 63.21
N LEU A 868 -11.31 55.86 63.49
CA LEU A 868 -10.46 56.01 64.69
C LEU A 868 -11.26 55.93 65.98
N GLN A 869 -12.54 56.35 65.97
CA GLN A 869 -13.37 56.37 67.18
C GLN A 869 -13.85 54.98 67.62
N PHE A 870 -13.65 53.94 66.79
CA PHE A 870 -14.11 52.58 67.04
C PHE A 870 -13.00 51.65 67.56
N VAL A 871 -11.79 52.16 67.74
CA VAL A 871 -10.60 51.38 68.12
C VAL A 871 -9.84 52.09 69.23
N ASP A 872 -9.05 51.35 70.01
CA ASP A 872 -8.24 51.95 71.08
C ASP A 872 -7.05 52.74 70.51
N ASP A 873 -6.65 53.84 71.18
CA ASP A 873 -5.50 54.67 70.75
C ASP A 873 -4.21 53.88 70.55
N ALA A 874 -3.98 52.84 71.37
CA ALA A 874 -2.82 51.96 71.27
C ALA A 874 -2.80 51.11 69.98
N GLN A 875 -3.95 50.95 69.32
CA GLN A 875 -4.13 50.20 68.08
C GLN A 875 -4.03 51.09 66.84
N ILE A 876 -3.92 52.41 67.00
CA ILE A 876 -3.84 53.38 65.90
C ILE A 876 -2.37 53.67 65.56
N LEU A 877 -2.05 53.60 64.28
CA LEU A 877 -0.77 54.00 63.72
C LEU A 877 -1.01 55.02 62.60
N ASP A 878 -0.65 56.29 62.85
CA ASP A 878 -0.85 57.39 61.91
C ASP A 878 0.33 57.49 60.91
N LEU A 879 0.06 57.09 59.66
CA LEU A 879 1.02 57.11 58.56
C LEU A 879 1.38 58.53 58.11
N ASN A 880 0.55 59.53 58.40
CA ASN A 880 0.85 60.92 58.05
C ASN A 880 2.02 61.48 58.89
N GLN A 881 2.20 60.94 60.10
CA GLN A 881 3.27 61.37 61.02
C GLN A 881 4.60 60.68 60.73
N LEU A 882 4.60 59.55 60.02
CA LEU A 882 5.82 58.81 59.67
C LEU A 882 6.70 59.53 58.64
N THR A 883 6.11 60.39 57.81
CA THR A 883 6.85 61.17 56.80
C THR A 883 7.57 62.40 57.38
N SER A 884 7.33 62.73 58.65
CA SER A 884 7.75 64.01 59.25
C SER A 884 9.08 63.95 59.99
N ASN A 885 9.67 62.76 60.22
CA ASN A 885 10.99 62.62 60.84
C ASN A 885 12.11 62.65 59.79
N SER A 886 12.26 63.77 59.12
CA SER A 886 13.50 64.13 58.43
C SER A 886 13.76 65.62 58.59
N VAL A 887 13.94 66.07 59.84
CA VAL A 887 14.84 67.15 60.29
C VAL A 887 14.78 67.16 61.83
N MET A 888 15.81 66.67 62.52
CA MET A 888 16.44 67.30 63.70
C MET A 888 17.52 66.41 64.35
N GLN A 889 18.78 66.87 64.24
CA GLN A 889 19.96 66.79 65.14
C GLN A 889 20.45 65.40 65.62
N ASN A 890 21.75 65.05 65.55
CA ASN A 890 22.98 65.86 65.62
C ASN A 890 23.93 65.64 64.44
#